data_AF-A0A507F5I7-F1
#
_entry.id   AF-A0A507F5I7-F1
#
_cell.length_a   1.000
_cell.length_b   1.000
_cell.length_c   1.000
_cell.angle_alpha   90.00
_cell.angle_beta   90.00
_cell.angle_gamma   90.00
#
_symmetry.space_group_name_H-M   'P 1'
#
loop_
_entity.id
_entity.type
_entity.pdbx_description
1 polymer ?
#
loop_
_entity_poly.entity_id
_entity_poly.type
_entity_poly.pdbx_seq_one_letter_code
_entity_poly.pdbx_strand_id
1 'polypeptide(L)'
;MAPRSEQEEVLQAVVIADSFNERFKPLTANRPRCLLPLLNVPLIEYTLEFLATSGVEEVFVVCCAHSEAIKDYIKKSRWQNSILPRVKIVVSQELLSVGDALREIDAKQLLQSDFVLVSGDVVSNVDLSTAIQEHRRRRKDTDKHAIMTMVLRQASVNHRSRARGEESVFMLDGLTNECIHWESMTPFPPKGFASLDTERIGNRKEIAVFNDLIDCQIDICSVDVPALFTENFDWQELRRDFLKGVLESELLGKTIYCHLLKSNYAARVATPHMYDAVSQDVLARWSYPMVPESNMLVDHSYKYSRPHIYKENGVKLAITADLEENVAIGKDTIVGDNSRILNSVIGRNCRIGARVVIQDAYIWDGSIIEDDCIISKCIIDCDVHIKAKVKVESGSLIAQKVVIGPDITIARNSKIYGDEDGRPLQIEESEDSGDEEVDARNVALGFIGEEWTFDSDVECDVNSESDESDASDAGETEDENDWKREAEATLERAFNEGHSIDIAALELNTLKMAMNISFHDLRKISIPSILKLIDLSKIPQSLDQVLKRWGQLLLKFTHNEEDQIDCLRILEDFCVIHENYVKFVSRILHGLYDLDVLSEDAIIKWHQSLKSAPEPKSTIREAAQALVQWLQEAEEEDDDEDDEDED
;
A
#
# COMPACT_ATOMS: atom_id res chain seq x y z
N MET A 1 15.04 -18.54 51.94
CA MET A 1 14.24 -17.30 51.91
C MET A 1 15.19 -16.17 51.55
N ALA A 2 15.39 -15.95 50.24
CA ALA A 2 16.12 -14.79 49.74
C ALA A 2 15.17 -13.57 49.76
N PRO A 3 15.68 -12.36 49.99
CA PRO A 3 14.84 -11.17 50.08
C PRO A 3 14.18 -10.90 48.72
N ARG A 4 12.86 -10.70 48.69
CA ARG A 4 12.13 -10.11 47.56
C ARG A 4 12.63 -8.66 47.41
N SER A 5 13.58 -8.43 46.51
CA SER A 5 14.04 -7.11 46.11
C SER A 5 13.53 -6.81 44.71
N GLU A 6 12.88 -5.64 44.57
CA GLU A 6 12.15 -5.11 43.40
C GLU A 6 10.76 -5.76 43.22
N GLN A 7 9.71 -4.94 43.28
CA GLN A 7 8.38 -5.34 42.83
C GLN A 7 8.54 -5.69 41.34
N GLU A 8 8.47 -6.96 40.97
CA GLU A 8 8.51 -7.37 39.56
C GLU A 8 7.38 -6.62 38.82
N GLU A 9 7.77 -5.71 37.93
CA GLU A 9 6.84 -4.95 37.11
C GLU A 9 6.05 -5.93 36.24
N VAL A 10 4.72 -5.86 36.39
CA VAL A 10 3.75 -6.71 35.68
C VAL A 10 3.99 -6.58 34.19
N LEU A 11 4.31 -7.68 33.52
CA LEU A 11 4.50 -7.68 32.08
C LEU A 11 3.14 -7.60 31.39
N GLN A 12 2.91 -6.49 30.70
CA GLN A 12 1.69 -6.23 29.94
C GLN A 12 1.93 -6.49 28.44
N ALA A 13 0.89 -6.93 27.74
CA ALA A 13 0.90 -7.01 26.28
C ALA A 13 -0.35 -6.39 25.68
N VAL A 14 -0.19 -5.81 24.50
CA VAL A 14 -1.25 -5.26 23.66
C VAL A 14 -1.33 -6.13 22.42
N VAL A 15 -2.51 -6.71 22.20
CA VAL A 15 -2.83 -7.50 21.00
C VAL A 15 -3.80 -6.71 20.13
N ILE A 16 -3.35 -6.34 18.94
CA ILE A 16 -4.21 -5.71 17.95
C ILE A 16 -4.92 -6.83 17.19
N ALA A 17 -6.21 -7.02 17.46
CA ALA A 17 -6.99 -8.12 16.89
C ALA A 17 -7.47 -7.86 15.46
N ASP A 18 -7.52 -6.59 15.06
CA ASP A 18 -7.94 -6.15 13.74
C ASP A 18 -6.73 -5.93 12.84
N SER A 19 -6.90 -6.14 11.55
CA SER A 19 -5.81 -6.12 10.58
C SER A 19 -5.83 -4.94 9.63
N PHE A 20 -6.87 -4.10 9.67
CA PHE A 20 -7.08 -2.90 8.84
C PHE A 20 -6.86 -3.06 7.33
N ASN A 21 -6.69 -4.30 6.86
CA ASN A 21 -6.34 -4.66 5.49
C ASN A 21 -7.42 -5.54 4.87
N GLU A 22 -7.61 -5.41 3.56
CA GLU A 22 -8.67 -6.11 2.82
C GLU A 22 -8.22 -7.44 2.19
N ARG A 23 -6.99 -7.89 2.45
CA ARG A 23 -6.37 -9.04 1.76
C ARG A 23 -7.14 -10.36 1.90
N PHE A 24 -7.83 -10.57 3.02
CA PHE A 24 -8.62 -11.77 3.28
C PHE A 24 -10.11 -11.63 2.91
N LYS A 25 -10.54 -10.52 2.28
CA LYS A 25 -11.88 -10.49 1.67
C LYS A 25 -11.94 -11.53 0.55
N PRO A 26 -12.96 -12.41 0.51
CA PRO A 26 -14.27 -12.32 1.17
C PRO A 26 -14.40 -12.96 2.58
N LEU A 27 -13.42 -13.74 3.03
CA LEU A 27 -13.49 -14.53 4.28
C LEU A 27 -13.70 -13.67 5.54
N THR A 28 -13.18 -12.45 5.51
CA THR A 28 -13.27 -11.51 6.64
C THR A 28 -14.58 -10.72 6.72
N ALA A 29 -15.51 -10.92 5.78
CA ALA A 29 -16.78 -10.18 5.77
C ALA A 29 -17.70 -10.55 6.96
N ASN A 30 -17.70 -11.81 7.37
CA ASN A 30 -18.56 -12.31 8.44
C ASN A 30 -17.82 -12.52 9.77
N ARG A 31 -16.49 -12.61 9.74
CA ARG A 31 -15.65 -12.88 10.91
C ARG A 31 -14.32 -12.13 10.83
N PRO A 32 -13.79 -11.65 11.97
CA PRO A 32 -12.52 -10.95 11.98
C PRO A 32 -11.35 -11.91 11.74
N ARG A 33 -10.22 -11.37 11.22
CA ARG A 33 -9.05 -12.18 10.84
C ARG A 33 -8.49 -13.03 11.98
N CYS A 34 -8.45 -12.48 13.19
CA CYS A 34 -7.96 -13.18 14.39
C CYS A 34 -8.77 -14.45 14.76
N LEU A 35 -10.01 -14.58 14.26
CA LEU A 35 -10.86 -15.75 14.47
C LEU A 35 -10.88 -16.72 13.29
N LEU A 36 -10.08 -16.48 12.24
CA LEU A 36 -9.92 -17.47 11.17
C LEU A 36 -9.22 -18.72 11.74
N PRO A 37 -9.71 -19.93 11.41
CA PRO A 37 -9.16 -21.17 11.96
C PRO A 37 -7.91 -21.61 11.19
N LEU A 38 -6.75 -21.59 11.85
CA LEU A 38 -5.53 -22.25 11.39
C LEU A 38 -5.47 -23.65 11.99
N LEU A 39 -5.47 -24.70 11.16
CA LEU A 39 -5.52 -26.10 11.64
C LEU A 39 -6.67 -26.38 12.62
N ASN A 40 -7.84 -25.84 12.27
CA ASN A 40 -9.09 -25.90 13.05
C ASN A 40 -9.04 -25.20 14.43
N VAL A 41 -7.99 -24.43 14.71
CA VAL A 41 -7.84 -23.59 15.91
C VAL A 41 -7.83 -22.11 15.49
N PRO A 42 -8.62 -21.22 16.10
CA PRO A 42 -8.57 -19.78 15.78
C PRO A 42 -7.18 -19.17 16.00
N LEU A 43 -6.74 -18.28 15.10
CA LEU A 43 -5.42 -17.63 15.15
C LEU A 43 -5.11 -16.94 16.48
N ILE A 44 -6.12 -16.34 17.12
CA ILE A 44 -5.97 -15.68 18.42
C ILE A 44 -5.50 -16.64 19.54
N GLU A 45 -5.81 -17.93 19.46
CA GLU A 45 -5.35 -18.89 20.46
C GLU A 45 -3.84 -19.11 20.38
N TYR A 46 -3.27 -19.12 19.16
CA TYR A 46 -1.83 -19.23 18.97
C TYR A 46 -1.10 -18.02 19.55
N THR A 47 -1.62 -16.81 19.37
CA THR A 47 -1.03 -15.59 19.94
C THR A 47 -1.15 -15.58 21.47
N LEU A 48 -2.29 -15.96 22.03
CA LEU A 48 -2.49 -15.99 23.48
C LEU A 48 -1.63 -17.05 24.17
N GLU A 49 -1.50 -18.25 23.59
CA GLU A 49 -0.61 -19.29 24.11
C GLU A 49 0.87 -18.88 24.02
N PHE A 50 1.26 -18.19 22.94
CA PHE A 50 2.60 -17.61 22.81
C PHE A 50 2.90 -16.58 23.91
N LEU A 51 1.97 -15.65 24.16
CA LEU A 51 2.11 -14.65 25.22
C LEU A 51 2.11 -15.29 26.61
N ALA A 52 1.30 -16.34 26.82
CA ALA A 52 1.29 -17.11 28.06
C ALA A 52 2.63 -17.83 28.29
N THR A 53 3.22 -18.41 27.25
CA THR A 53 4.53 -19.07 27.31
C THR A 53 5.65 -18.06 27.62
N SER A 54 5.52 -16.84 27.11
CA SER A 54 6.44 -15.72 27.37
C SER A 54 6.32 -15.11 28.78
N GLY A 55 5.35 -15.55 29.60
CA GLY A 55 5.16 -15.07 30.97
C GLY A 55 4.42 -13.73 31.08
N VAL A 56 3.62 -13.35 30.09
CA VAL A 56 2.78 -12.15 30.14
C VAL A 56 1.65 -12.33 31.17
N GLU A 57 1.44 -11.33 32.03
CA GLU A 57 0.44 -11.40 33.10
C GLU A 57 -0.89 -10.75 32.72
N GLU A 58 -0.85 -9.63 31.98
CA GLU A 58 -2.05 -8.93 31.50
C GLU A 58 -2.00 -8.70 29.99
N VAL A 59 -3.09 -9.03 29.30
CA VAL A 59 -3.21 -8.86 27.84
C VAL A 59 -4.40 -7.95 27.54
N PHE A 60 -4.16 -6.89 26.77
CA PHE A 60 -5.19 -5.99 26.26
C PHE A 60 -5.46 -6.31 24.79
N VAL A 61 -6.63 -6.86 24.50
CA VAL A 61 -7.06 -7.15 23.13
C VAL A 61 -7.84 -5.95 22.61
N VAL A 62 -7.27 -5.22 21.66
CA VAL A 62 -7.92 -4.08 21.00
C VAL A 62 -8.66 -4.57 19.77
N CYS A 63 -9.95 -4.24 19.68
CA CYS A 63 -10.80 -4.66 18.57
C CYS A 63 -11.79 -3.58 18.14
N CYS A 64 -12.00 -3.51 16.82
CA CYS A 64 -12.97 -2.64 16.16
C CYS A 64 -14.03 -3.49 15.44
N ALA A 65 -13.64 -4.14 14.34
CA ALA A 65 -14.54 -4.98 13.56
C ALA A 65 -15.02 -6.21 14.35
N HIS A 66 -16.32 -6.52 14.23
CA HIS A 66 -16.97 -7.69 14.83
C HIS A 66 -16.61 -7.90 16.32
N SER A 67 -16.50 -6.81 17.10
CA SER A 67 -16.08 -6.87 18.50
C SER A 67 -16.95 -7.77 19.39
N GLU A 68 -18.23 -7.94 19.06
CA GLU A 68 -19.15 -8.87 19.73
C GLU A 68 -18.73 -10.33 19.55
N ALA A 69 -18.31 -10.72 18.34
CA ALA A 69 -17.86 -12.08 18.05
C ALA A 69 -16.58 -12.43 18.84
N ILE A 70 -15.64 -11.48 18.93
CA ILE A 70 -14.40 -11.64 19.72
C ILE A 70 -14.73 -11.76 21.21
N LYS A 71 -15.59 -10.88 21.74
CA LYS A 71 -16.06 -10.96 23.13
C LYS A 71 -16.70 -12.30 23.45
N ASP A 72 -17.60 -12.77 22.59
CA ASP A 72 -18.31 -14.01 22.83
C ASP A 72 -17.41 -15.24 22.69
N TYR A 73 -16.41 -15.18 21.81
CA TYR A 73 -15.36 -16.20 21.73
C TYR A 73 -14.52 -16.26 23.01
N ILE A 74 -13.99 -15.12 23.48
CA ILE A 74 -13.14 -15.06 24.68
C ILE A 74 -13.91 -15.51 25.93
N LYS A 75 -15.18 -15.13 26.07
CA LYS A 75 -16.06 -15.59 27.18
C LYS A 75 -16.22 -17.12 27.21
N LYS A 76 -16.25 -17.77 26.04
CA LYS A 76 -16.37 -19.24 25.90
C LYS A 76 -15.02 -19.94 26.07
N SER A 77 -13.92 -19.26 25.73
CA SER A 77 -12.57 -19.81 25.79
C SER A 77 -12.07 -19.95 27.24
N ARG A 78 -10.99 -20.72 27.41
CA ARG A 78 -10.30 -20.93 28.70
C ARG A 78 -9.78 -19.63 29.32
N TRP A 79 -9.53 -18.61 28.50
CA TRP A 79 -8.93 -17.34 28.91
C TRP A 79 -9.82 -16.51 29.85
N GLN A 80 -11.15 -16.68 29.79
CA GLN A 80 -12.06 -15.98 30.70
C GLN A 80 -11.81 -16.31 32.17
N ASN A 81 -11.42 -17.56 32.46
CA ASN A 81 -11.16 -18.05 33.81
C ASN A 81 -9.66 -18.23 34.08
N SER A 82 -8.79 -17.85 33.14
CA SER A 82 -7.35 -18.00 33.30
C SER A 82 -6.83 -17.04 34.37
N ILE A 83 -5.91 -17.53 35.19
CA ILE A 83 -5.23 -16.72 36.20
C ILE A 83 -4.13 -15.87 35.53
N LEU A 84 -3.44 -16.43 34.53
CA LEU A 84 -2.36 -15.82 33.75
C LEU A 84 -2.40 -16.36 32.30
N PRO A 85 -2.35 -15.49 31.27
CA PRO A 85 -2.60 -14.06 31.29
C PRO A 85 -4.07 -13.72 31.60
N ARG A 86 -4.29 -12.54 32.21
CA ARG A 86 -5.62 -11.92 32.34
C ARG A 86 -5.94 -11.13 31.08
N VAL A 87 -6.94 -11.60 30.33
CA VAL A 87 -7.33 -10.98 29.06
C VAL A 87 -8.41 -9.93 29.31
N LYS A 88 -8.13 -8.67 28.92
CA LYS A 88 -9.06 -7.55 28.94
C LYS A 88 -9.32 -7.11 27.50
N ILE A 89 -10.59 -6.94 27.16
CA ILE A 89 -10.99 -6.54 25.81
C ILE A 89 -11.25 -5.02 25.83
N VAL A 90 -10.57 -4.30 24.95
CA VAL A 90 -10.77 -2.88 24.71
C VAL A 90 -11.52 -2.75 23.38
N VAL A 91 -12.70 -2.16 23.44
CA VAL A 91 -13.57 -1.97 22.26
C VAL A 91 -13.70 -0.51 21.93
N SER A 92 -13.64 -0.26 20.64
CA SER A 92 -13.45 1.04 20.05
C SER A 92 -14.14 1.05 18.69
N GLN A 93 -14.91 2.08 18.37
CA GLN A 93 -15.71 2.12 17.14
C GLN A 93 -15.03 2.90 16.01
N GLU A 94 -14.01 3.69 16.32
CA GLU A 94 -13.40 4.66 15.40
C GLU A 94 -11.98 4.25 14.95
N LEU A 95 -11.57 3.00 15.20
CA LEU A 95 -10.22 2.56 14.81
C LEU A 95 -10.17 2.23 13.33
N LEU A 96 -9.36 2.97 12.59
CA LEU A 96 -9.06 2.73 11.17
C LEU A 96 -7.62 2.26 10.97
N SER A 97 -6.74 2.52 11.93
CA SER A 97 -5.31 2.18 11.85
C SER A 97 -4.75 1.63 13.15
N VAL A 98 -3.54 1.07 13.06
CA VAL A 98 -2.74 0.64 14.22
C VAL A 98 -2.37 1.85 15.09
N GLY A 99 -2.05 2.99 14.48
CA GLY A 99 -1.77 4.24 15.19
C GLY A 99 -2.94 4.69 16.06
N ASP A 100 -4.17 4.63 15.55
CA ASP A 100 -5.37 4.98 16.33
C ASP A 100 -5.56 4.06 17.53
N ALA A 101 -5.27 2.77 17.38
CA ALA A 101 -5.37 1.81 18.47
C ALA A 101 -4.40 2.16 19.61
N LEU A 102 -3.18 2.59 19.27
CA LEU A 102 -2.18 3.04 20.24
C LEU A 102 -2.57 4.37 20.91
N ARG A 103 -3.10 5.33 20.16
CA ARG A 103 -3.62 6.60 20.70
C ARG A 103 -4.72 6.38 21.72
N GLU A 104 -5.59 5.42 21.48
CA GLU A 104 -6.66 5.12 22.41
C GLU A 104 -6.17 4.42 23.68
N ILE A 105 -5.17 3.54 23.56
CA ILE A 105 -4.52 2.94 24.72
C ILE A 105 -3.87 4.03 25.59
N ASP A 106 -3.21 5.00 24.95
CA ASP A 106 -2.63 6.17 25.63
C ASP A 106 -3.72 7.01 26.31
N ALA A 107 -4.82 7.32 25.60
CA ALA A 107 -5.95 8.07 26.18
C ALA A 107 -6.56 7.38 27.42
N LYS A 108 -6.54 6.05 27.47
CA LYS A 108 -7.02 5.25 28.60
C LYS A 108 -5.97 5.02 29.70
N GLN A 109 -4.70 5.37 29.45
CA GLN A 109 -3.58 5.20 30.39
C GLN A 109 -3.52 3.79 31.01
N LEU A 110 -3.67 2.76 30.17
CA LEU A 110 -3.72 1.36 30.62
C LEU A 110 -2.34 0.75 30.89
N LEU A 111 -1.30 1.33 30.30
CA LEU A 111 0.07 0.81 30.32
C LEU A 111 0.86 1.44 31.46
N GLN A 112 1.53 0.61 32.26
CA GLN A 112 2.30 1.03 33.44
C GLN A 112 3.81 1.01 33.20
N SER A 113 4.29 0.04 32.40
CA SER A 113 5.71 -0.20 32.12
C SER A 113 5.92 -0.63 30.67
N ASP A 114 7.14 -1.05 30.33
CA ASP A 114 7.43 -1.70 29.04
C ASP A 114 6.42 -2.83 28.76
N PHE A 115 5.91 -2.86 27.54
CA PHE A 115 4.87 -3.77 27.10
C PHE A 115 5.23 -4.43 25.78
N VAL A 116 4.60 -5.57 25.51
CA VAL A 116 4.75 -6.30 24.24
C VAL A 116 3.59 -5.94 23.31
N LEU A 117 3.90 -5.39 22.14
CA LEU A 117 2.94 -5.11 21.08
C LEU A 117 2.97 -6.24 20.04
N VAL A 118 1.83 -6.88 19.83
CA VAL A 118 1.70 -8.03 18.93
C VAL A 118 0.43 -7.91 18.09
N SER A 119 0.49 -8.32 16.83
CA SER A 119 -0.70 -8.50 15.98
C SER A 119 -1.40 -9.83 16.30
N GLY A 120 -2.73 -9.87 16.28
CA GLY A 120 -3.55 -11.00 16.75
C GLY A 120 -3.48 -12.30 15.93
N ASP A 121 -2.61 -12.36 14.94
CA ASP A 121 -2.44 -13.39 13.92
C ASP A 121 -1.01 -13.95 13.84
N VAL A 122 -0.23 -13.79 14.91
CA VAL A 122 1.14 -14.28 15.02
C VAL A 122 1.17 -15.71 15.57
N VAL A 123 1.98 -16.57 14.94
CA VAL A 123 2.28 -17.92 15.42
C VAL A 123 3.76 -17.96 15.78
N SER A 124 4.05 -18.20 17.05
CA SER A 124 5.43 -18.21 17.56
C SER A 124 5.59 -19.15 18.74
N ASN A 125 6.78 -19.75 18.86
CA ASN A 125 7.23 -20.52 20.03
C ASN A 125 8.44 -19.89 20.73
N VAL A 126 8.71 -18.61 20.44
CA VAL A 126 9.84 -17.86 21.00
C VAL A 126 9.61 -17.56 22.47
N ASP A 127 10.66 -17.66 23.30
CA ASP A 127 10.65 -17.11 24.64
C ASP A 127 11.14 -15.65 24.61
N LEU A 128 10.23 -14.70 24.89
CA LEU A 128 10.53 -13.27 24.89
C LEU A 128 11.31 -12.80 26.13
N SER A 129 11.50 -13.65 27.14
CA SER A 129 12.14 -13.25 28.40
C SER A 129 13.53 -12.64 28.19
N THR A 130 14.30 -13.21 27.24
CA THR A 130 15.65 -12.74 26.88
C THR A 130 15.62 -11.37 26.22
N ALA A 131 14.74 -11.18 25.24
CA ALA A 131 14.58 -9.93 24.52
C ALA A 131 14.07 -8.79 25.43
N ILE A 132 13.15 -9.09 26.36
CA ILE A 132 12.64 -8.11 27.33
C ILE A 132 13.73 -7.71 28.32
N GLN A 133 14.50 -8.66 28.85
CA GLN A 133 15.63 -8.34 29.74
C GLN A 133 16.68 -7.50 29.03
N GLU A 134 16.98 -7.81 27.78
CA GLU A 134 17.89 -7.04 26.95
C GLU A 134 17.39 -5.60 26.74
N HIS A 135 16.11 -5.43 26.39
CA HIS A 135 15.47 -4.13 26.25
C HIS A 135 15.55 -3.31 27.54
N ARG A 136 15.12 -3.90 28.67
CA ARG A 136 15.15 -3.25 29.99
C ARG A 136 16.57 -2.86 30.41
N ARG A 137 17.56 -3.71 30.16
CA ARG A 137 18.96 -3.42 30.46
C ARG A 137 19.47 -2.24 29.63
N ARG A 138 19.19 -2.22 28.32
CA ARG A 138 19.60 -1.13 27.43
C ARG A 138 19.03 0.21 27.89
N ARG A 139 17.75 0.23 28.28
CA ARG A 139 17.08 1.43 28.79
C ARG A 139 17.63 1.95 30.13
N LYS A 140 18.06 1.04 31.01
CA LYS A 140 18.64 1.41 32.31
C LYS A 140 20.10 1.86 32.20
N ASP A 141 20.92 1.15 31.43
CA ASP A 141 22.38 1.28 31.52
C ASP A 141 22.99 2.11 30.37
N THR A 142 22.46 2.01 29.15
CA THR A 142 23.15 2.52 27.95
C THR A 142 22.41 3.70 27.32
N ASP A 143 21.14 3.52 26.99
CA ASP A 143 20.36 4.52 26.27
C ASP A 143 18.93 4.61 26.79
N LYS A 144 18.63 5.73 27.45
CA LYS A 144 17.28 6.04 27.94
C LYS A 144 16.29 6.29 26.79
N HIS A 145 16.77 6.61 25.60
CA HIS A 145 15.98 6.92 24.41
C HIS A 145 15.64 5.69 23.58
N ALA A 146 16.01 4.49 24.01
CA ALA A 146 15.59 3.24 23.38
C ALA A 146 14.08 3.04 23.60
N ILE A 147 13.28 3.22 22.53
CA ILE A 147 11.82 3.18 22.63
C ILE A 147 11.22 1.84 22.25
N MET A 148 11.87 1.10 21.36
CA MET A 148 11.33 -0.12 20.76
C MET A 148 12.45 -1.13 20.47
N THR A 149 12.14 -2.41 20.67
CA THR A 149 12.97 -3.53 20.23
C THR A 149 12.15 -4.49 19.39
N MET A 150 12.47 -4.59 18.11
CA MET A 150 11.78 -5.45 17.14
C MET A 150 12.37 -6.85 17.19
N VAL A 151 11.50 -7.87 17.22
CA VAL A 151 11.93 -9.27 17.17
C VAL A 151 11.83 -9.76 15.72
N LEU A 152 12.98 -10.09 15.13
CA LEU A 152 13.10 -10.50 13.73
C LEU A 152 13.63 -11.93 13.65
N ARG A 153 13.10 -12.73 12.72
CA ARG A 153 13.57 -14.10 12.49
C ARG A 153 14.49 -14.17 11.28
N GLN A 154 15.66 -14.77 11.43
CA GLN A 154 16.55 -15.02 10.29
C GLN A 154 16.03 -16.21 9.47
N ALA A 155 15.88 -16.02 8.16
CA ALA A 155 15.41 -17.01 7.20
C ALA A 155 16.20 -16.94 5.89
N SER A 156 15.91 -17.81 4.93
CA SER A 156 16.45 -17.65 3.57
C SER A 156 15.67 -16.57 2.81
N VAL A 157 16.31 -15.93 1.83
CA VAL A 157 15.67 -14.92 0.96
C VAL A 157 14.39 -15.48 0.32
N ASN A 158 14.44 -16.71 -0.18
CA ASN A 158 13.31 -17.39 -0.84
C ASN A 158 12.53 -18.32 0.12
N HIS A 159 12.42 -17.96 1.39
CA HIS A 159 11.69 -18.77 2.35
C HIS A 159 10.18 -18.67 2.13
N ARG A 160 9.46 -19.81 2.09
CA ARG A 160 8.00 -19.89 1.86
C ARG A 160 7.14 -18.97 2.74
N SER A 161 7.56 -18.72 3.97
CA SER A 161 6.80 -17.91 4.93
C SER A 161 7.00 -16.40 4.73
N ARG A 162 7.75 -16.00 3.69
CA ARG A 162 7.98 -14.61 3.31
C ARG A 162 7.22 -14.35 2.02
N ALA A 163 6.18 -13.53 2.09
CA ALA A 163 5.50 -13.06 0.90
C ALA A 163 6.24 -11.86 0.30
N ARG A 164 6.25 -11.76 -1.03
CA ARG A 164 6.94 -10.69 -1.76
C ARG A 164 6.43 -9.29 -1.41
N GLY A 165 5.13 -9.16 -1.12
CA GLY A 165 4.53 -7.90 -0.69
C GLY A 165 4.94 -7.41 0.70
N GLU A 166 5.65 -8.22 1.49
CA GLU A 166 6.13 -7.87 2.83
C GLU A 166 7.65 -7.99 2.95
N GLU A 167 8.37 -7.91 1.82
CA GLU A 167 9.82 -7.88 1.85
C GLU A 167 10.32 -6.54 2.34
N SER A 168 11.23 -6.58 3.31
CA SER A 168 11.90 -5.38 3.81
C SER A 168 13.39 -5.60 3.95
N VAL A 169 14.15 -4.53 3.75
CA VAL A 169 15.59 -4.49 3.98
C VAL A 169 15.84 -3.78 5.30
N PHE A 170 16.64 -4.42 6.17
CA PHE A 170 17.06 -3.85 7.44
C PHE A 170 18.56 -3.53 7.39
N MET A 171 18.93 -2.33 7.78
CA MET A 171 20.32 -1.94 7.98
C MET A 171 20.55 -1.73 9.47
N LEU A 172 21.39 -2.59 10.05
CA LEU A 172 21.65 -2.63 11.49
C LEU A 172 23.11 -2.26 11.78
N ASP A 173 23.35 -1.69 12.97
CA ASP A 173 24.70 -1.58 13.52
C ASP A 173 25.21 -2.97 13.94
N GLY A 174 26.42 -3.34 13.51
CA GLY A 174 26.95 -4.70 13.71
C GLY A 174 27.23 -5.08 15.17
N LEU A 175 27.42 -4.09 16.05
CA LEU A 175 27.76 -4.32 17.46
C LEU A 175 26.54 -4.25 18.38
N THR A 176 25.66 -3.27 18.16
CA THR A 176 24.53 -3.00 19.06
C THR A 176 23.19 -3.53 18.55
N ASN A 177 23.13 -3.94 17.27
CA ASN A 177 21.89 -4.24 16.56
C ASN A 177 20.88 -3.09 16.62
N GLU A 178 21.35 -1.84 16.64
CA GLU A 178 20.52 -0.65 16.43
C GLU A 178 20.03 -0.64 14.98
N CYS A 179 18.74 -0.39 14.76
CA CYS A 179 18.19 -0.19 13.43
C CYS A 179 18.51 1.22 12.96
N ILE A 180 19.29 1.31 11.88
CA ILE A 180 19.72 2.59 11.30
C ILE A 180 18.75 3.01 10.21
N HIS A 181 18.39 2.05 9.36
CA HIS A 181 17.51 2.27 8.23
C HIS A 181 16.66 1.03 7.98
N TRP A 182 15.43 1.31 7.58
CA TRP A 182 14.47 0.31 7.18
C TRP A 182 13.75 0.80 5.94
N GLU A 183 13.60 -0.10 4.98
CA GLU A 183 12.87 0.16 3.76
C GLU A 183 12.06 -1.06 3.36
N SER A 184 10.80 -0.84 2.98
CA SER A 184 9.93 -1.87 2.41
C SER A 184 10.19 -1.95 0.90
N MET A 185 10.42 -3.14 0.39
CA MET A 185 10.47 -3.40 -1.04
C MET A 185 9.05 -3.55 -1.56
N THR A 186 8.59 -2.55 -2.31
CA THR A 186 7.30 -2.65 -3.00
C THR A 186 7.46 -3.52 -4.24
N PRO A 187 6.61 -4.54 -4.43
CA PRO A 187 6.68 -5.38 -5.62
C PRO A 187 6.28 -4.61 -6.90
N PHE A 188 5.43 -3.58 -6.77
CA PHE A 188 4.96 -2.77 -7.90
C PHE A 188 4.79 -1.29 -7.52
N PRO A 189 5.38 -0.35 -8.27
CA PRO A 189 6.49 -0.57 -9.20
C PRO A 189 7.70 -1.18 -8.46
N PRO A 190 8.45 -2.12 -9.07
CA PRO A 190 9.54 -2.80 -8.40
C PRO A 190 10.66 -1.79 -8.08
N LYS A 191 10.91 -1.59 -6.79
CA LYS A 191 12.01 -0.71 -6.36
C LYS A 191 13.31 -1.51 -6.35
N GLY A 192 14.16 -1.27 -7.34
CA GLY A 192 15.44 -1.99 -7.50
C GLY A 192 16.58 -1.49 -6.60
N PHE A 193 16.41 -0.35 -5.92
CA PHE A 193 17.45 0.27 -5.10
C PHE A 193 16.91 0.68 -3.74
N ALA A 194 17.76 0.53 -2.71
CA ALA A 194 17.52 1.07 -1.38
C ALA A 194 18.46 2.27 -1.16
N SER A 195 17.91 3.39 -0.70
CA SER A 195 18.65 4.64 -0.54
C SER A 195 18.89 4.94 0.94
N LEU A 196 20.17 5.09 1.32
CA LEU A 196 20.57 5.44 2.68
C LEU A 196 21.27 6.80 2.70
N ASP A 197 20.81 7.70 3.58
CA ASP A 197 21.48 8.97 3.81
C ASP A 197 22.86 8.76 4.44
N THR A 198 23.88 9.35 3.82
CA THR A 198 25.28 9.17 4.24
C THR A 198 25.53 9.73 5.64
N GLU A 199 24.76 10.73 6.07
CA GLU A 199 24.86 11.33 7.42
C GLU A 199 24.56 10.31 8.53
N ARG A 200 23.66 9.35 8.27
CA ARG A 200 23.29 8.30 9.22
C ARG A 200 24.33 7.21 9.36
N ILE A 201 25.24 7.08 8.40
CA ILE A 201 26.40 6.18 8.53
C ILE A 201 27.34 6.72 9.62
N GLY A 202 27.48 8.05 9.71
CA GLY A 202 28.16 8.73 10.80
C GLY A 202 29.53 8.12 11.16
N ASN A 203 29.75 7.91 12.47
CA ASN A 203 30.98 7.33 13.03
C ASN A 203 30.88 5.82 13.32
N ARG A 204 29.87 5.12 12.79
CA ARG A 204 29.67 3.69 13.06
C ARG A 204 30.76 2.89 12.34
N LYS A 205 31.27 1.85 13.02
CA LYS A 205 32.40 1.05 12.50
C LYS A 205 31.97 -0.06 11.56
N GLU A 206 30.78 -0.60 11.77
CA GLU A 206 30.28 -1.77 11.05
C GLU A 206 28.77 -1.65 10.84
N ILE A 207 28.34 -1.75 9.59
CA ILE A 207 26.94 -1.76 9.20
C ILE A 207 26.66 -3.11 8.54
N ALA A 208 25.67 -3.81 9.05
CA ALA A 208 25.20 -5.07 8.50
C ALA A 208 23.86 -4.84 7.79
N VAL A 209 23.81 -5.19 6.51
CA VAL A 209 22.61 -5.09 5.68
C VAL A 209 22.00 -6.48 5.57
N PHE A 210 20.72 -6.59 5.92
CA PHE A 210 19.98 -7.84 5.95
C PHE A 210 18.77 -7.77 5.01
N ASN A 211 18.73 -8.70 4.07
CA ASN A 211 17.55 -9.01 3.24
C ASN A 211 17.01 -10.41 3.55
N ASP A 212 17.47 -11.04 4.63
CA ASP A 212 17.16 -12.42 5.00
C ASP A 212 16.30 -12.49 6.28
N LEU A 213 15.82 -11.34 6.77
CA LEU A 213 15.00 -11.24 7.98
C LEU A 213 13.51 -11.25 7.65
N ILE A 214 12.76 -12.02 8.43
CA ILE A 214 11.30 -12.01 8.47
C ILE A 214 10.88 -11.11 9.62
N ASP A 215 10.04 -10.13 9.31
CA ASP A 215 9.38 -9.31 10.32
C ASP A 215 8.21 -10.08 10.94
N CYS A 216 8.33 -10.42 12.22
CA CYS A 216 7.29 -11.15 12.94
C CYS A 216 6.21 -10.21 13.51
N GLN A 217 6.42 -8.89 13.47
CA GLN A 217 5.58 -7.87 14.13
C GLN A 217 5.31 -8.19 15.61
N ILE A 218 6.38 -8.62 16.29
CA ILE A 218 6.44 -8.76 17.74
C ILE A 218 7.41 -7.69 18.21
N ASP A 219 6.88 -6.64 18.82
CA ASP A 219 7.67 -5.49 19.24
C ASP A 219 7.59 -5.31 20.75
N ILE A 220 8.73 -5.09 21.37
CA ILE A 220 8.81 -4.72 22.79
C ILE A 220 8.91 -3.21 22.83
N CYS A 221 7.87 -2.57 23.34
CA CYS A 221 7.71 -1.12 23.31
C CYS A 221 7.77 -0.53 24.72
N SER A 222 8.31 0.68 24.78
CA SER A 222 8.18 1.56 25.93
C SER A 222 6.83 2.26 25.94
N VAL A 223 6.41 2.74 27.12
CA VAL A 223 5.22 3.60 27.29
C VAL A 223 5.29 4.91 26.51
N ASP A 224 6.47 5.32 26.05
CA ASP A 224 6.65 6.51 25.21
C ASP A 224 6.03 6.29 23.81
N VAL A 225 5.98 5.04 23.31
CA VAL A 225 5.52 4.77 21.94
C VAL A 225 4.08 5.24 21.70
N PRO A 226 3.08 4.85 22.51
CA PRO A 226 1.72 5.38 22.38
C PRO A 226 1.65 6.92 22.44
N ALA A 227 2.41 7.56 23.33
CA ALA A 227 2.43 9.02 23.44
C ALA A 227 2.98 9.69 22.16
N LEU A 228 4.00 9.09 21.53
CA LEU A 228 4.55 9.58 20.26
C LEU A 228 3.53 9.47 19.11
N PHE A 229 2.67 8.46 19.10
CA PHE A 229 1.55 8.36 18.15
C PHE A 229 0.46 9.40 18.43
N THR A 230 0.25 9.79 19.69
CA THR A 230 -0.67 10.88 20.06
C THR A 230 -0.13 12.24 19.58
N GLU A 231 1.17 12.47 19.68
CA GLU A 231 1.82 13.71 19.21
C GLU A 231 1.85 13.80 17.68
N ASN A 232 2.15 12.68 17.00
CA ASN A 232 2.24 12.61 15.53
C ASN A 232 1.01 11.90 14.95
N PHE A 233 -0.01 12.69 14.61
CA PHE A 233 -1.29 12.17 14.12
C PHE A 233 -1.18 11.49 12.73
N ASP A 234 -0.18 11.85 11.94
CA ASP A 234 -0.03 11.33 10.57
C ASP A 234 0.44 9.86 10.53
N TRP A 235 0.97 9.34 11.64
CA TRP A 235 1.42 7.95 11.70
C TRP A 235 0.23 6.98 11.82
N GLN A 236 0.03 6.14 10.81
CA GLN A 236 -1.04 5.15 10.78
C GLN A 236 -0.49 3.73 10.93
N GLU A 237 0.58 3.41 10.20
CA GLU A 237 1.24 2.12 10.23
C GLU A 237 2.52 2.12 11.10
N LEU A 238 2.77 1.01 11.79
CA LEU A 238 3.91 0.87 12.70
C LEU A 238 5.26 0.82 11.96
N ARG A 239 5.32 0.23 10.76
CA ARG A 239 6.57 0.10 10.00
C ARG A 239 6.74 1.24 9.00
N ARG A 240 5.77 1.42 8.10
CA ARG A 240 5.87 2.41 7.02
C ARG A 240 5.99 3.85 7.52
N ASP A 241 5.25 4.20 8.57
CA ASP A 241 5.19 5.58 9.05
C ASP A 241 6.02 5.75 10.32
N PHE A 242 5.76 4.94 11.36
CA PHE A 242 6.42 5.12 12.65
C PHE A 242 7.91 4.76 12.62
N LEU A 243 8.28 3.56 12.15
CA LEU A 243 9.70 3.16 12.08
C LEU A 243 10.47 4.11 11.15
N LYS A 244 9.95 4.37 9.95
CA LYS A 244 10.57 5.32 9.01
C LYS A 244 10.66 6.73 9.62
N GLY A 245 9.58 7.24 10.19
CA GLY A 245 9.50 8.57 10.78
C GLY A 245 10.45 8.75 11.97
N VAL A 246 10.58 7.76 12.86
CA VAL A 246 11.54 7.80 13.98
C VAL A 246 12.99 7.76 13.47
N LEU A 247 13.26 6.96 12.43
CA LEU A 247 14.60 6.87 11.85
C LEU A 247 14.99 8.10 11.01
N GLU A 248 14.02 8.79 10.43
CA GLU A 248 14.21 10.03 9.64
C GLU A 248 14.25 11.29 10.49
N SER A 249 13.53 11.31 11.61
CA SER A 249 13.41 12.49 12.47
C SER A 249 14.61 12.62 13.40
N GLU A 250 15.61 13.41 13.01
CA GLU A 250 16.75 13.73 13.87
C GLU A 250 16.34 14.44 15.18
N LEU A 251 15.22 15.19 15.15
CA LEU A 251 14.75 15.99 16.27
C LEU A 251 14.28 15.13 17.46
N LEU A 252 13.79 13.91 17.18
CA LEU A 252 13.21 13.04 18.21
C LEU A 252 14.31 12.33 19.02
N GLY A 253 15.46 12.05 18.40
CA GLY A 253 16.63 11.44 19.05
C GLY A 253 16.35 10.08 19.72
N LYS A 254 15.31 9.36 19.29
CA LYS A 254 14.93 8.05 19.82
C LYS A 254 15.56 6.94 18.99
N THR A 255 15.94 5.86 19.65
CA THR A 255 16.62 4.72 19.02
C THR A 255 15.72 3.48 19.03
N ILE A 256 15.83 2.70 17.96
CA ILE A 256 15.11 1.44 17.79
C ILE A 256 16.13 0.34 17.60
N TYR A 257 15.91 -0.80 18.26
CA TYR A 257 16.82 -1.93 18.21
C TYR A 257 16.15 -3.17 17.64
N CYS A 258 16.98 -4.12 17.17
CA CYS A 258 16.53 -5.42 16.69
C CYS A 258 17.09 -6.54 17.55
N HIS A 259 16.25 -7.53 17.85
CA HIS A 259 16.62 -8.80 18.44
C HIS A 259 16.48 -9.91 17.39
N LEU A 260 17.62 -10.47 16.95
CA LEU A 260 17.68 -11.45 15.87
C LEU A 260 17.53 -12.88 16.40
N LEU A 261 16.46 -13.55 16.01
CA LEU A 261 16.20 -14.94 16.32
C LEU A 261 16.85 -15.85 15.27
N LYS A 262 17.83 -16.64 15.71
CA LYS A 262 18.47 -17.69 14.90
C LYS A 262 17.80 -19.05 15.06
N SER A 263 17.25 -19.31 16.25
CA SER A 263 16.54 -20.52 16.62
C SER A 263 15.15 -20.15 17.11
N ASN A 264 14.17 -21.02 16.86
CA ASN A 264 12.74 -20.85 17.08
C ASN A 264 11.98 -20.29 15.86
N TYR A 265 10.67 -20.56 15.87
CA TYR A 265 9.74 -20.22 14.81
C TYR A 265 8.90 -19.02 15.25
N ALA A 266 8.80 -18.03 14.38
CA ALA A 266 7.92 -16.89 14.53
C ALA A 266 7.53 -16.41 13.13
N ALA A 267 6.23 -16.35 12.88
CA ALA A 267 5.68 -15.88 11.62
C ALA A 267 4.30 -15.25 11.86
N ARG A 268 3.92 -14.34 10.97
CA ARG A 268 2.61 -13.69 10.98
C ARG A 268 1.79 -14.15 9.78
N VAL A 269 0.48 -14.27 9.97
CA VAL A 269 -0.46 -14.63 8.90
C VAL A 269 -1.08 -13.38 8.27
N ALA A 270 -0.31 -12.68 7.44
CA ALA A 270 -0.76 -11.41 6.85
C ALA A 270 -1.40 -11.55 5.45
N THR A 271 -0.98 -12.55 4.67
CA THR A 271 -1.52 -12.88 3.34
C THR A 271 -2.05 -14.31 3.29
N PRO A 272 -2.95 -14.66 2.34
CA PRO A 272 -3.34 -16.05 2.08
C PRO A 272 -2.14 -16.97 1.80
N HIS A 273 -1.10 -16.48 1.12
CA HIS A 273 0.15 -17.21 0.92
C HIS A 273 0.86 -17.51 2.25
N MET A 274 0.97 -16.53 3.14
CA MET A 274 1.53 -16.75 4.48
C MET A 274 0.65 -17.70 5.31
N TYR A 275 -0.67 -17.64 5.14
CA TYR A 275 -1.59 -18.58 5.78
C TYR A 275 -1.28 -20.03 5.36
N ASP A 276 -1.04 -20.27 4.07
CA ASP A 276 -0.62 -21.57 3.54
C ASP A 276 0.74 -22.00 4.13
N ALA A 277 1.75 -21.15 4.01
CA ALA A 277 3.09 -21.43 4.51
C ALA A 277 3.11 -21.75 6.01
N VAL A 278 2.46 -20.92 6.83
CA VAL A 278 2.38 -21.12 8.29
C VAL A 278 1.58 -22.39 8.62
N SER A 279 0.51 -22.70 7.90
CA SER A 279 -0.24 -23.95 8.10
C SER A 279 0.65 -25.18 7.88
N GLN A 280 1.42 -25.19 6.78
CA GLN A 280 2.35 -26.28 6.48
C GLN A 280 3.48 -26.37 7.50
N ASP A 281 4.01 -25.24 7.96
CA ASP A 281 5.08 -25.19 8.97
C ASP A 281 4.60 -25.77 10.32
N VAL A 282 3.36 -25.45 10.73
CA VAL A 282 2.76 -26.01 11.94
C VAL A 282 2.47 -27.51 11.79
N LEU A 283 2.00 -27.98 10.62
CA LEU A 283 1.84 -29.42 10.32
C LEU A 283 3.18 -30.18 10.39
N ALA A 284 4.23 -29.58 9.84
CA ALA A 284 5.59 -30.07 9.85
C ALA A 284 6.29 -29.93 11.23
N ARG A 285 5.60 -29.38 12.24
CA ARG A 285 6.04 -29.24 13.64
C ARG A 285 7.16 -28.22 13.88
N TRP A 286 7.30 -27.22 13.02
CA TRP A 286 8.27 -26.12 13.24
C TRP A 286 7.93 -25.28 14.47
N SER A 287 6.63 -25.18 14.80
CA SER A 287 6.09 -24.42 15.93
C SER A 287 6.01 -25.20 17.25
N TYR A 288 6.69 -26.35 17.40
CA TYR A 288 6.63 -27.15 18.64
C TYR A 288 6.98 -26.28 19.88
N PRO A 289 6.17 -26.28 20.96
CA PRO A 289 5.12 -27.24 21.32
C PRO A 289 3.70 -26.91 20.82
N MET A 290 3.51 -25.81 20.09
CA MET A 290 2.21 -25.37 19.55
C MET A 290 1.87 -26.14 18.27
N VAL A 291 1.51 -27.41 18.44
CA VAL A 291 1.15 -28.35 17.38
C VAL A 291 -0.25 -28.92 17.62
N PRO A 292 -0.98 -29.38 16.58
CA PRO A 292 -2.35 -29.88 16.74
C PRO A 292 -2.50 -31.01 17.77
N GLU A 293 -1.50 -31.90 17.89
CA GLU A 293 -1.50 -33.01 18.85
C GLU A 293 -1.48 -32.57 20.31
N SER A 294 -1.01 -31.35 20.60
CA SER A 294 -1.02 -30.77 21.95
C SER A 294 -2.43 -30.45 22.43
N ASN A 295 -3.44 -30.48 21.54
CA ASN A 295 -4.86 -30.26 21.85
C ASN A 295 -5.07 -29.02 22.74
N MET A 296 -4.64 -27.86 22.25
CA MET A 296 -4.68 -26.58 22.98
C MET A 296 -6.10 -26.22 23.46
N LEU A 297 -7.11 -26.58 22.65
CA LEU A 297 -8.52 -26.41 22.97
C LEU A 297 -9.09 -27.69 23.61
N VAL A 298 -9.97 -27.51 24.60
CA VAL A 298 -10.58 -28.62 25.38
C VAL A 298 -11.34 -29.61 24.49
N ASP A 299 -11.93 -29.14 23.39
CA ASP A 299 -12.72 -29.96 22.48
C ASP A 299 -11.87 -30.72 21.45
N HIS A 300 -10.56 -30.49 21.40
CA HIS A 300 -9.67 -31.05 20.38
C HIS A 300 -9.15 -32.42 20.80
N SER A 301 -9.05 -33.34 19.84
CA SER A 301 -8.63 -34.72 20.11
C SER A 301 -7.73 -35.31 19.03
N TYR A 302 -6.84 -34.49 18.47
CA TYR A 302 -5.90 -34.88 17.44
C TYR A 302 -4.92 -35.94 17.93
N LYS A 303 -4.74 -36.96 17.09
CA LYS A 303 -3.69 -37.98 17.20
C LYS A 303 -2.77 -37.89 16.00
N TYR A 304 -1.48 -37.99 16.25
CA TYR A 304 -0.45 -37.96 15.22
C TYR A 304 -0.19 -39.35 14.61
N SER A 305 0.05 -39.38 13.31
CA SER A 305 0.50 -40.54 12.53
C SER A 305 1.52 -40.08 11.49
N ARG A 306 2.44 -40.95 11.08
CA ARG A 306 3.41 -40.63 10.02
C ARG A 306 2.78 -40.88 8.63
N PRO A 307 3.09 -40.08 7.59
CA PRO A 307 3.97 -38.90 7.55
C PRO A 307 3.21 -37.58 7.80
N HIS A 308 3.22 -37.08 9.04
CA HIS A 308 2.54 -35.82 9.42
C HIS A 308 1.02 -35.78 9.20
N ILE A 309 0.35 -36.90 9.48
CA ILE A 309 -1.11 -37.01 9.44
C ILE A 309 -1.69 -36.81 10.84
N TYR A 310 -2.62 -35.88 10.98
CA TYR A 310 -3.35 -35.58 12.21
C TYR A 310 -4.82 -35.96 12.05
N LYS A 311 -5.34 -36.80 12.96
CA LYS A 311 -6.74 -37.24 12.93
C LYS A 311 -7.40 -37.01 14.27
N GLU A 312 -8.55 -36.35 14.29
CA GLU A 312 -9.42 -36.32 15.47
C GLU A 312 -10.22 -37.63 15.64
N ASN A 313 -10.84 -37.78 16.81
CA ASN A 313 -11.78 -38.87 17.03
C ASN A 313 -13.06 -38.67 16.18
N GLY A 314 -13.68 -39.78 15.74
CA GLY A 314 -14.94 -39.75 14.99
C GLY A 314 -14.79 -39.70 13.46
N VAL A 315 -13.57 -39.51 12.96
CA VAL A 315 -13.28 -39.52 11.50
C VAL A 315 -13.60 -40.88 10.90
N LYS A 316 -14.40 -40.89 9.82
CA LYS A 316 -14.73 -42.09 9.05
C LYS A 316 -14.03 -42.04 7.70
N LEU A 317 -13.01 -42.87 7.54
CA LEU A 317 -12.27 -43.00 6.28
C LEU A 317 -12.74 -44.24 5.54
N ALA A 318 -13.05 -44.09 4.25
CA ALA A 318 -13.21 -45.22 3.35
C ALA A 318 -11.91 -46.03 3.24
N ILE A 319 -12.02 -47.33 2.93
CA ILE A 319 -10.86 -48.24 2.87
C ILE A 319 -9.92 -47.87 1.73
N THR A 320 -10.46 -47.34 0.64
CA THR A 320 -9.71 -46.93 -0.56
C THR A 320 -9.34 -45.45 -0.56
N ALA A 321 -9.57 -44.73 0.54
CA ALA A 321 -9.17 -43.34 0.65
C ALA A 321 -7.68 -43.25 1.02
N ASP A 322 -6.92 -42.52 0.23
CA ASP A 322 -5.49 -42.34 0.41
C ASP A 322 -5.22 -40.97 1.04
N LEU A 323 -4.60 -41.00 2.22
CA LEU A 323 -4.09 -39.81 2.90
C LEU A 323 -2.56 -39.83 2.72
N GLU A 324 -2.04 -38.82 2.04
CA GLU A 324 -0.61 -38.70 1.75
C GLU A 324 0.12 -37.99 2.90
N GLU A 325 0.89 -36.94 2.63
CA GLU A 325 1.64 -36.20 3.64
C GLU A 325 0.96 -34.89 4.08
N ASN A 326 1.29 -34.46 5.30
CA ASN A 326 0.84 -33.20 5.92
C ASN A 326 -0.69 -32.98 5.85
N VAL A 327 -1.46 -33.95 6.34
CA VAL A 327 -2.92 -33.87 6.33
C VAL A 327 -3.48 -33.74 7.74
N ALA A 328 -4.36 -32.78 7.97
CA ALA A 328 -5.13 -32.68 9.22
C ALA A 328 -6.63 -32.87 8.96
N ILE A 329 -7.29 -33.76 9.71
CA ILE A 329 -8.72 -34.05 9.59
C ILE A 329 -9.42 -33.82 10.92
N GLY A 330 -10.41 -32.92 10.91
CA GLY A 330 -11.27 -32.60 12.04
C GLY A 330 -12.28 -33.70 12.39
N LYS A 331 -12.84 -33.58 13.60
CA LYS A 331 -13.81 -34.50 14.19
C LYS A 331 -15.06 -34.71 13.32
N ASP A 332 -15.56 -35.94 13.33
CA ASP A 332 -16.80 -36.38 12.67
C ASP A 332 -16.83 -36.15 11.13
N THR A 333 -15.67 -35.95 10.51
CA THR A 333 -15.52 -35.82 9.06
C THR A 333 -15.54 -37.18 8.37
N ILE A 334 -16.20 -37.23 7.21
CA ILE A 334 -16.36 -38.43 6.39
C ILE A 334 -15.61 -38.26 5.07
N VAL A 335 -14.78 -39.24 4.71
CA VAL A 335 -14.05 -39.27 3.45
C VAL A 335 -14.50 -40.47 2.62
N GLY A 336 -14.99 -40.21 1.41
CA GLY A 336 -15.48 -41.22 0.47
C GLY A 336 -14.40 -42.04 -0.23
N ASP A 337 -14.83 -43.03 -1.00
CA ASP A 337 -13.96 -44.01 -1.67
C ASP A 337 -13.08 -43.37 -2.76
N ASN A 338 -11.84 -43.85 -2.90
CA ASN A 338 -10.86 -43.43 -3.92
C ASN A 338 -10.52 -41.93 -3.90
N SER A 339 -10.71 -41.26 -2.77
CA SER A 339 -10.34 -39.86 -2.60
C SER A 339 -8.88 -39.73 -2.16
N ARG A 340 -8.17 -38.72 -2.68
CA ARG A 340 -6.76 -38.45 -2.39
C ARG A 340 -6.62 -37.07 -1.76
N ILE A 341 -5.93 -37.01 -0.62
CA ILE A 341 -5.73 -35.76 0.13
C ILE A 341 -4.24 -35.58 0.41
N LEU A 342 -3.69 -34.44 -0.01
CA LEU A 342 -2.27 -34.07 0.10
C LEU A 342 -2.13 -32.64 0.65
N ASN A 343 -1.24 -32.43 1.64
CA ASN A 343 -0.89 -31.12 2.20
C ASN A 343 -2.10 -30.24 2.55
N SER A 344 -3.18 -30.84 3.04
CA SER A 344 -4.47 -30.17 3.18
C SER A 344 -5.01 -30.27 4.59
N VAL A 345 -5.78 -29.25 4.98
CA VAL A 345 -6.43 -29.16 6.28
C VAL A 345 -7.93 -29.22 6.08
N ILE A 346 -8.57 -30.17 6.74
CA ILE A 346 -10.01 -30.38 6.68
C ILE A 346 -10.61 -30.14 8.06
N GLY A 347 -11.65 -29.31 8.09
CA GLY A 347 -12.46 -28.98 9.26
C GLY A 347 -13.25 -30.13 9.83
N ARG A 348 -14.07 -29.78 10.81
CA ARG A 348 -14.98 -30.67 11.53
C ARG A 348 -16.31 -30.79 10.80
N ASN A 349 -16.95 -31.96 10.94
CA ASN A 349 -18.25 -32.27 10.34
C ASN A 349 -18.28 -32.13 8.80
N CYS A 350 -17.14 -32.24 8.13
CA CYS A 350 -17.09 -32.14 6.69
C CYS A 350 -17.48 -33.47 6.03
N ARG A 351 -18.04 -33.39 4.82
CA ARG A 351 -18.38 -34.58 4.01
C ARG A 351 -17.68 -34.50 2.68
N ILE A 352 -16.72 -35.39 2.45
CA ILE A 352 -15.97 -35.49 1.21
C ILE A 352 -16.49 -36.70 0.44
N GLY A 353 -16.92 -36.49 -0.80
CA GLY A 353 -17.43 -37.50 -1.72
C GLY A 353 -16.36 -38.50 -2.18
N ALA A 354 -16.74 -39.32 -3.15
CA ALA A 354 -15.87 -40.31 -3.78
C ALA A 354 -15.09 -39.70 -4.96
N ARG A 355 -13.87 -40.23 -5.19
CA ARG A 355 -12.97 -39.82 -6.29
C ARG A 355 -12.60 -38.33 -6.27
N VAL A 356 -12.52 -37.74 -5.07
CA VAL A 356 -12.14 -36.34 -4.89
C VAL A 356 -10.63 -36.23 -4.75
N VAL A 357 -10.02 -35.25 -5.41
CA VAL A 357 -8.60 -34.92 -5.26
C VAL A 357 -8.48 -33.56 -4.59
N ILE A 358 -7.83 -33.52 -3.42
CA ILE A 358 -7.62 -32.31 -2.62
C ILE A 358 -6.12 -32.13 -2.43
N GLN A 359 -5.59 -31.01 -2.91
CA GLN A 359 -4.18 -30.67 -2.81
C GLN A 359 -4.00 -29.23 -2.31
N ASP A 360 -3.14 -29.04 -1.31
CA ASP A 360 -2.77 -27.72 -0.75
C ASP A 360 -4.00 -26.85 -0.42
N ALA A 361 -5.10 -27.48 0.05
CA ALA A 361 -6.38 -26.81 0.25
C ALA A 361 -6.79 -26.78 1.72
N TYR A 362 -7.48 -25.70 2.08
CA TYR A 362 -7.94 -25.43 3.43
C TYR A 362 -9.46 -25.40 3.44
N ILE A 363 -10.07 -26.47 3.96
CA ILE A 363 -11.53 -26.62 4.02
C ILE A 363 -11.95 -26.46 5.47
N TRP A 364 -12.77 -25.46 5.77
CA TRP A 364 -13.26 -25.23 7.12
C TRP A 364 -14.53 -26.05 7.43
N ASP A 365 -15.01 -25.89 8.67
CA ASP A 365 -16.05 -26.73 9.27
C ASP A 365 -17.38 -26.73 8.48
N GLY A 366 -18.05 -27.89 8.47
CA GLY A 366 -19.41 -28.05 7.92
C GLY A 366 -19.49 -28.14 6.39
N SER A 367 -18.36 -28.07 5.68
CA SER A 367 -18.34 -28.05 4.22
C SER A 367 -18.58 -29.44 3.60
N ILE A 368 -19.34 -29.44 2.50
CA ILE A 368 -19.77 -30.63 1.76
C ILE A 368 -19.17 -30.56 0.36
N ILE A 369 -18.36 -31.55 0.01
CA ILE A 369 -17.76 -31.71 -1.31
C ILE A 369 -18.32 -33.00 -1.90
N GLU A 370 -19.03 -32.91 -3.02
CA GLU A 370 -19.59 -34.05 -3.73
C GLU A 370 -18.54 -34.78 -4.59
N ASP A 371 -18.98 -35.80 -5.32
CA ASP A 371 -18.12 -36.72 -6.06
C ASP A 371 -17.41 -36.05 -7.26
N ASP A 372 -16.27 -36.62 -7.67
CA ASP A 372 -15.51 -36.23 -8.86
C ASP A 372 -15.00 -34.77 -8.86
N CYS A 373 -14.77 -34.18 -7.68
CA CYS A 373 -14.23 -32.83 -7.56
C CYS A 373 -12.70 -32.81 -7.52
N ILE A 374 -12.11 -31.76 -8.09
CA ILE A 374 -10.66 -31.49 -8.04
C ILE A 374 -10.46 -30.12 -7.42
N ILE A 375 -9.74 -30.07 -6.30
CA ILE A 375 -9.53 -28.87 -5.51
C ILE A 375 -8.03 -28.68 -5.30
N SER A 376 -7.50 -27.53 -5.72
CA SER A 376 -6.08 -27.24 -5.62
C SER A 376 -5.84 -25.82 -5.10
N LYS A 377 -4.96 -25.67 -4.09
CA LYS A 377 -4.45 -24.37 -3.62
C LYS A 377 -5.53 -23.32 -3.32
N CYS A 378 -6.56 -23.68 -2.57
CA CYS A 378 -7.70 -22.77 -2.29
C CYS A 378 -8.08 -22.76 -0.80
N ILE A 379 -8.78 -21.70 -0.37
CA ILE A 379 -9.43 -21.63 0.94
C ILE A 379 -10.95 -21.69 0.77
N ILE A 380 -11.57 -22.64 1.43
CA ILE A 380 -13.01 -22.89 1.45
C ILE A 380 -13.52 -22.61 2.85
N ASP A 381 -14.39 -21.61 2.96
CA ASP A 381 -15.01 -21.18 4.21
C ASP A 381 -16.00 -22.25 4.76
N CYS A 382 -16.65 -21.98 5.89
CA CYS A 382 -17.59 -22.87 6.56
C CYS A 382 -18.91 -23.00 5.79
N ASP A 383 -19.54 -24.17 5.95
CA ASP A 383 -20.86 -24.49 5.38
C ASP A 383 -20.94 -24.33 3.84
N VAL A 384 -19.82 -24.51 3.13
CA VAL A 384 -19.79 -24.44 1.66
C VAL A 384 -20.22 -25.78 1.07
N HIS A 385 -21.05 -25.73 0.02
CA HIS A 385 -21.48 -26.93 -0.71
C HIS A 385 -20.97 -26.89 -2.15
N ILE A 386 -19.97 -27.72 -2.42
CA ILE A 386 -19.43 -27.96 -3.76
C ILE A 386 -20.11 -29.18 -4.36
N LYS A 387 -20.86 -28.98 -5.45
CA LYS A 387 -21.55 -30.06 -6.17
C LYS A 387 -20.61 -30.90 -7.03
N ALA A 388 -21.12 -32.02 -7.54
CA ALA A 388 -20.31 -32.98 -8.26
C ALA A 388 -19.67 -32.40 -9.53
N LYS A 389 -18.49 -32.93 -9.87
CA LYS A 389 -17.70 -32.57 -11.07
C LYS A 389 -17.25 -31.11 -11.12
N VAL A 390 -16.94 -30.52 -9.97
CA VAL A 390 -16.39 -29.15 -9.91
C VAL A 390 -14.86 -29.19 -9.89
N LYS A 391 -14.24 -28.29 -10.64
CA LYS A 391 -12.79 -28.05 -10.61
C LYS A 391 -12.53 -26.66 -10.05
N VAL A 392 -11.80 -26.59 -8.93
CA VAL A 392 -11.37 -25.34 -8.30
C VAL A 392 -9.88 -25.14 -8.57
N GLU A 393 -9.54 -24.09 -9.31
CA GLU A 393 -8.15 -23.74 -9.60
C GLU A 393 -7.50 -22.91 -8.48
N SER A 394 -6.17 -22.85 -8.51
CA SER A 394 -5.32 -22.24 -7.50
C SER A 394 -5.66 -20.78 -7.20
N GLY A 395 -5.53 -20.38 -5.94
CA GLY A 395 -5.74 -19.01 -5.48
C GLY A 395 -7.20 -18.64 -5.22
N SER A 396 -8.13 -19.58 -5.40
CA SER A 396 -9.56 -19.33 -5.16
C SER A 396 -9.88 -19.14 -3.68
N LEU A 397 -10.69 -18.13 -3.35
CA LEU A 397 -11.23 -17.88 -2.01
C LEU A 397 -12.75 -17.94 -2.05
N ILE A 398 -13.34 -18.91 -1.35
CA ILE A 398 -14.78 -19.15 -1.37
C ILE A 398 -15.38 -18.79 -0.02
N ALA A 399 -16.30 -17.83 0.01
CA ALA A 399 -16.95 -17.34 1.22
C ALA A 399 -17.94 -18.34 1.86
N GLN A 400 -18.39 -18.02 3.07
CA GLN A 400 -19.30 -18.86 3.85
C GLN A 400 -20.65 -19.09 3.14
N LYS A 401 -21.23 -20.29 3.30
CA LYS A 401 -22.59 -20.66 2.79
C LYS A 401 -22.77 -20.55 1.28
N VAL A 402 -21.69 -20.57 0.50
CA VAL A 402 -21.77 -20.58 -0.97
C VAL A 402 -22.11 -21.98 -1.47
N VAL A 403 -23.03 -22.06 -2.44
CA VAL A 403 -23.33 -23.30 -3.17
C VAL A 403 -22.83 -23.20 -4.61
N ILE A 404 -21.84 -24.03 -4.97
CA ILE A 404 -21.31 -24.09 -6.33
C ILE A 404 -22.12 -25.12 -7.13
N GLY A 405 -22.56 -24.72 -8.33
CA GLY A 405 -23.29 -25.58 -9.27
C GLY A 405 -22.46 -26.78 -9.74
N PRO A 406 -23.11 -27.86 -10.22
CA PRO A 406 -22.37 -29.01 -10.76
C PRO A 406 -21.73 -28.65 -12.11
N ASP A 407 -20.63 -29.31 -12.46
CA ASP A 407 -19.94 -29.19 -13.76
C ASP A 407 -19.40 -27.77 -14.06
N ILE A 408 -18.92 -27.07 -13.01
CA ILE A 408 -18.34 -25.73 -13.09
C ILE A 408 -16.82 -25.81 -12.86
N THR A 409 -16.06 -25.01 -13.62
CA THR A 409 -14.64 -24.75 -13.35
C THR A 409 -14.47 -23.33 -12.85
N ILE A 410 -13.88 -23.17 -11.67
CA ILE A 410 -13.55 -21.86 -11.08
C ILE A 410 -12.13 -21.50 -11.50
N ALA A 411 -11.96 -20.31 -12.08
CA ALA A 411 -10.68 -19.80 -12.55
C ALA A 411 -9.72 -19.45 -11.40
N ARG A 412 -8.44 -19.27 -11.72
CA ARG A 412 -7.41 -18.89 -10.74
C ARG A 412 -7.71 -17.54 -10.08
N ASN A 413 -7.26 -17.37 -8.84
CA ASN A 413 -7.38 -16.14 -8.05
C ASN A 413 -8.82 -15.59 -7.90
N SER A 414 -9.84 -16.43 -8.13
CA SER A 414 -11.24 -16.02 -8.06
C SER A 414 -11.73 -15.85 -6.61
N LYS A 415 -12.37 -14.70 -6.33
CA LYS A 415 -13.03 -14.43 -5.05
C LYS A 415 -14.53 -14.59 -5.19
N ILE A 416 -15.11 -15.57 -4.51
CA ILE A 416 -16.54 -15.88 -4.60
C ILE A 416 -17.24 -15.44 -3.32
N TYR A 417 -18.22 -14.55 -3.47
CA TYR A 417 -19.08 -14.08 -2.39
C TYR A 417 -20.39 -14.87 -2.37
N GLY A 418 -20.96 -15.05 -1.18
CA GLY A 418 -22.32 -15.56 -1.01
C GLY A 418 -23.31 -14.40 -0.89
N ASP A 419 -24.41 -14.45 -1.64
CA ASP A 419 -25.57 -13.58 -1.45
C ASP A 419 -26.34 -13.95 -0.16
N GLU A 420 -27.32 -13.13 0.28
CA GLU A 420 -28.22 -13.45 1.40
C GLU A 420 -28.97 -14.80 1.18
N ASP A 421 -29.16 -15.20 -0.08
CA ASP A 421 -29.76 -16.48 -0.51
C ASP A 421 -28.73 -17.61 -0.78
N GLY A 422 -27.43 -17.40 -0.53
CA GLY A 422 -26.38 -18.42 -0.72
C GLY A 422 -26.01 -18.73 -2.18
N ARG A 423 -26.47 -17.90 -3.13
CA ARG A 423 -26.03 -17.97 -4.53
C ARG A 423 -24.64 -17.35 -4.66
N PRO A 424 -23.74 -17.93 -5.48
CA PRO A 424 -22.44 -17.35 -5.73
C PRO A 424 -22.61 -16.04 -6.52
N LEU A 425 -22.28 -14.92 -5.89
CA LEU A 425 -22.01 -13.67 -6.59
C LEU A 425 -20.51 -13.70 -6.92
N GLN A 426 -20.21 -14.00 -8.19
CA GLN A 426 -18.87 -13.85 -8.73
C GLN A 426 -18.67 -12.35 -8.96
N ILE A 427 -17.73 -11.73 -8.25
CA ILE A 427 -17.32 -10.34 -8.48
C ILE A 427 -15.80 -10.35 -8.66
N GLU A 428 -15.37 -9.67 -9.72
CA GLU A 428 -14.01 -9.62 -10.30
C GLU A 428 -13.62 -10.89 -11.09
N GLU A 429 -14.14 -11.00 -12.32
CA GLU A 429 -13.20 -11.25 -13.42
C GLU A 429 -12.47 -9.91 -13.61
N SER A 430 -11.15 -9.89 -13.40
CA SER A 430 -10.32 -8.80 -13.89
C SER A 430 -10.28 -8.91 -15.41
N GLU A 431 -11.41 -8.68 -16.07
CA GLU A 431 -11.43 -8.33 -17.46
C GLU A 431 -10.84 -6.92 -17.55
N ASP A 432 -9.74 -6.80 -18.29
CA ASP A 432 -9.26 -5.56 -18.93
C ASP A 432 -8.11 -4.73 -18.31
N SER A 433 -7.12 -5.35 -17.67
CA SER A 433 -5.77 -4.76 -17.53
C SER A 433 -4.71 -5.81 -17.90
N GLY A 434 -3.69 -5.44 -18.66
CA GLY A 434 -2.70 -6.37 -19.23
C GLY A 434 -2.17 -7.39 -18.22
N ASP A 435 -1.92 -8.62 -18.68
CA ASP A 435 -1.60 -9.79 -17.86
C ASP A 435 -0.51 -9.53 -16.79
N GLU A 436 0.44 -8.63 -17.06
CA GLU A 436 1.52 -8.26 -16.13
C GLU A 436 1.06 -7.41 -14.91
N GLU A 437 0.09 -6.50 -15.08
CA GLU A 437 -0.41 -5.66 -13.98
C GLU A 437 -1.31 -6.46 -13.01
N VAL A 438 -2.07 -7.41 -13.55
CA VAL A 438 -2.94 -8.32 -12.79
C VAL A 438 -2.09 -9.27 -11.95
N ASP A 439 -1.03 -9.85 -12.53
CA ASP A 439 -0.10 -10.71 -11.82
C ASP A 439 0.65 -9.94 -10.72
N ALA A 440 1.10 -8.70 -10.99
CA ALA A 440 1.75 -7.87 -9.97
C ALA A 440 0.83 -7.51 -8.78
N ARG A 441 -0.45 -7.18 -9.05
CA ARG A 441 -1.46 -6.91 -8.01
C ARG A 441 -1.76 -8.18 -7.21
N ASN A 442 -1.82 -9.34 -7.87
CA ASN A 442 -2.07 -10.62 -7.20
C ASN A 442 -0.89 -11.05 -6.33
N VAL A 443 0.36 -10.81 -6.77
CA VAL A 443 1.58 -11.02 -5.99
C VAL A 443 1.59 -10.11 -4.75
N ALA A 444 1.16 -8.86 -4.88
CA ALA A 444 1.05 -7.92 -3.76
C ALA A 444 -0.05 -8.32 -2.75
N LEU A 445 -1.16 -8.89 -3.23
CA LEU A 445 -2.23 -9.44 -2.39
C LEU A 445 -1.86 -10.78 -1.75
N GLY A 446 -0.90 -11.51 -2.34
CA GLY A 446 -0.33 -12.75 -1.84
C GLY A 446 -1.29 -13.92 -1.94
N PHE A 447 -1.83 -14.18 -3.13
CA PHE A 447 -2.68 -15.35 -3.38
C PHE A 447 -1.90 -16.68 -3.24
N ILE A 448 -2.63 -17.77 -2.97
CA ILE A 448 -2.03 -19.09 -2.77
C ILE A 448 -1.65 -19.68 -4.14
N GLY A 449 -0.37 -20.06 -4.28
CA GLY A 449 0.11 -20.84 -5.43
C GLY A 449 0.85 -20.07 -6.51
N GLU A 450 1.08 -18.77 -6.33
CA GLU A 450 2.03 -18.00 -7.15
C GLU A 450 3.47 -18.36 -6.74
N GLU A 451 4.02 -19.37 -7.41
CA GLU A 451 5.46 -19.57 -7.50
C GLU A 451 5.93 -18.83 -8.75
N TRP A 452 6.81 -17.84 -8.59
CA TRP A 452 7.55 -17.32 -9.74
C TRP A 452 8.44 -18.46 -10.27
N THR A 453 8.15 -18.92 -11.49
CA THR A 453 9.18 -19.53 -12.32
C THR A 453 10.22 -18.44 -12.55
N PHE A 454 11.40 -18.63 -11.98
CA PHE A 454 12.58 -17.86 -12.34
C PHE A 454 12.90 -18.24 -13.79
N ASP A 455 12.27 -17.58 -14.77
CA ASP A 455 12.91 -17.49 -16.07
C ASP A 455 14.15 -16.65 -15.81
N SER A 456 15.29 -17.34 -15.79
CA SER A 456 16.64 -16.78 -15.70
C SER A 456 16.98 -15.85 -16.87
N ASP A 457 16.01 -15.57 -17.75
CA ASP A 457 16.17 -14.98 -19.06
C ASP A 457 15.35 -13.68 -19.20
N VAL A 458 14.87 -13.09 -18.09
CA VAL A 458 14.64 -11.64 -18.09
C VAL A 458 15.99 -10.99 -17.89
N GLU A 459 16.77 -10.94 -18.98
CA GLU A 459 17.69 -9.82 -19.16
C GLU A 459 16.85 -8.57 -18.87
N CYS A 460 17.32 -7.73 -17.95
CA CYS A 460 16.79 -6.38 -17.84
C CYS A 460 17.07 -5.74 -19.19
N ASP A 461 16.12 -5.82 -20.11
CA ASP A 461 16.18 -5.12 -21.38
C ASP A 461 16.16 -3.64 -21.03
N VAL A 462 17.34 -3.04 -21.04
CA VAL A 462 17.56 -1.59 -20.97
C VAL A 462 17.11 -0.93 -22.28
N ASN A 463 16.26 -1.58 -23.07
CA ASN A 463 15.75 -1.13 -24.35
C ASN A 463 14.22 -1.28 -24.39
N SER A 464 13.52 -0.46 -23.61
CA SER A 464 12.23 0.02 -24.10
C SER A 464 12.51 1.10 -25.14
N GLU A 465 12.70 0.67 -26.39
CA GLU A 465 12.61 1.55 -27.56
C GLU A 465 11.18 2.10 -27.63
N SER A 466 10.95 3.25 -26.98
CA SER A 466 9.88 4.17 -27.35
C SER A 466 10.51 5.27 -28.20
N ASP A 467 10.42 5.12 -29.52
CA ASP A 467 10.56 6.12 -30.58
C ASP A 467 11.54 7.28 -30.31
N GLU A 468 12.84 7.00 -30.42
CA GLU A 468 13.80 8.04 -30.80
C GLU A 468 13.67 8.33 -32.30
N SER A 469 13.01 9.43 -32.63
CA SER A 469 13.32 10.17 -33.85
C SER A 469 13.42 11.67 -33.56
N ASP A 470 14.64 12.16 -33.74
CA ASP A 470 15.10 13.54 -33.77
C ASP A 470 15.10 14.34 -32.46
N ALA A 471 16.15 14.14 -31.66
CA ALA A 471 16.66 15.17 -30.76
C ALA A 471 18.18 15.25 -30.82
N SER A 472 18.69 15.88 -31.87
CA SER A 472 19.98 16.57 -31.80
C SER A 472 19.77 17.98 -31.25
N ASP A 473 19.67 18.14 -29.94
CA ASP A 473 20.20 19.34 -29.28
C ASP A 473 20.40 19.15 -27.78
N ALA A 474 21.36 19.86 -27.24
CA ALA A 474 22.03 19.57 -25.97
C ALA A 474 21.25 19.97 -24.70
N GLY A 475 21.20 19.07 -23.72
CA GLY A 475 21.22 19.35 -22.27
C GLY A 475 20.09 20.17 -21.64
N GLU A 476 19.01 19.51 -21.22
CA GLU A 476 18.08 19.99 -20.17
C GLU A 476 17.95 18.88 -19.09
N THR A 477 18.08 19.22 -17.80
CA THR A 477 18.05 18.30 -16.65
C THR A 477 16.63 17.81 -16.33
N GLU A 478 16.48 16.60 -15.75
CA GLU A 478 15.18 15.99 -15.36
C GLU A 478 14.27 16.92 -14.52
N ASP A 479 14.86 17.79 -13.69
CA ASP A 479 14.15 18.79 -12.88
C ASP A 479 13.38 19.84 -13.72
N GLU A 480 13.80 20.12 -14.97
CA GLU A 480 13.18 21.16 -15.80
C GLU A 480 11.81 20.76 -16.37
N ASN A 481 11.49 19.47 -16.42
CA ASN A 481 10.19 18.99 -16.91
C ASN A 481 9.17 18.78 -15.79
N ASP A 482 9.62 18.54 -14.55
CA ASP A 482 8.72 18.29 -13.42
C ASP A 482 7.89 19.52 -13.04
N TRP A 483 8.52 20.71 -13.00
CA TRP A 483 7.79 21.93 -12.67
C TRP A 483 6.85 22.36 -13.81
N LYS A 484 7.21 22.09 -15.08
CA LYS A 484 6.35 22.38 -16.23
C LYS A 484 5.05 21.58 -16.13
N ARG A 485 5.15 20.29 -15.83
CA ARG A 485 4.01 19.39 -15.66
C ARG A 485 3.11 19.81 -14.50
N GLU A 486 3.70 20.20 -13.36
CA GLU A 486 2.91 20.65 -12.19
C GLU A 486 2.20 21.99 -12.46
N ALA A 487 2.86 22.92 -13.16
CA ALA A 487 2.25 24.19 -13.55
C ALA A 487 1.11 24.02 -14.56
N GLU A 488 1.26 23.13 -15.55
CA GLU A 488 0.18 22.75 -16.47
C GLU A 488 -1.00 22.11 -15.73
N ALA A 489 -0.73 21.14 -14.84
CA ALA A 489 -1.77 20.49 -14.04
C ALA A 489 -2.52 21.49 -13.14
N THR A 490 -1.82 22.46 -12.57
CA THR A 490 -2.42 23.53 -11.75
C THR A 490 -3.35 24.39 -12.59
N LEU A 491 -2.94 24.78 -13.79
CA LEU A 491 -3.78 25.53 -14.73
C LEU A 491 -5.00 24.71 -15.18
N GLU A 492 -4.84 23.43 -15.52
CA GLU A 492 -5.94 22.56 -15.90
C GLU A 492 -6.98 22.39 -14.78
N ARG A 493 -6.53 22.20 -13.53
CA ARG A 493 -7.43 22.19 -12.35
C ARG A 493 -8.16 23.52 -12.24
N ALA A 494 -7.45 24.65 -12.36
CA ALA A 494 -8.05 25.98 -12.30
C ALA A 494 -9.11 26.21 -13.40
N PHE A 495 -8.90 25.67 -14.60
CA PHE A 495 -9.84 25.74 -15.71
C PHE A 495 -11.07 24.85 -15.51
N ASN A 496 -10.88 23.60 -15.07
CA ASN A 496 -11.96 22.64 -14.88
C ASN A 496 -12.84 22.97 -13.67
N GLU A 497 -12.25 23.41 -12.57
CA GLU A 497 -12.95 23.75 -11.32
C GLU A 497 -13.47 25.21 -11.33
N GLY A 498 -12.99 26.03 -12.26
CA GLY A 498 -13.45 27.40 -12.44
C GLY A 498 -13.02 28.35 -11.32
N HIS A 499 -11.81 28.18 -10.78
CA HIS A 499 -11.24 29.02 -9.73
C HIS A 499 -11.24 30.52 -10.08
N SER A 500 -11.11 31.38 -9.06
CA SER A 500 -10.89 32.81 -9.27
C SER A 500 -9.45 33.06 -9.75
N ILE A 501 -9.28 34.14 -10.52
CA ILE A 501 -7.99 34.51 -11.13
C ILE A 501 -6.95 34.84 -10.05
N ASP A 502 -7.38 35.34 -8.89
CA ASP A 502 -6.52 35.61 -7.74
C ASP A 502 -5.94 34.33 -7.13
N ILE A 503 -6.74 33.26 -7.05
CA ILE A 503 -6.31 31.96 -6.52
C ILE A 503 -5.32 31.31 -7.50
N ALA A 504 -5.67 31.26 -8.79
CA ALA A 504 -4.77 30.72 -9.81
C ALA A 504 -3.43 31.48 -9.88
N ALA A 505 -3.46 32.82 -9.78
CA ALA A 505 -2.24 33.62 -9.72
C ALA A 505 -1.44 33.37 -8.43
N LEU A 506 -2.09 33.13 -7.29
CA LEU A 506 -1.42 32.83 -6.04
C LEU A 506 -0.73 31.46 -6.10
N GLU A 507 -1.39 30.44 -6.64
CA GLU A 507 -0.84 29.09 -6.79
C GLU A 507 0.38 29.10 -7.73
N LEU A 508 0.27 29.76 -8.89
CA LEU A 508 1.40 29.89 -9.82
C LEU A 508 2.56 30.71 -9.24
N ASN A 509 2.28 31.77 -8.48
CA ASN A 509 3.32 32.51 -7.77
C ASN A 509 3.95 31.68 -6.64
N THR A 510 3.18 30.82 -5.97
CA THR A 510 3.69 29.92 -4.93
C THR A 510 4.59 28.86 -5.55
N LEU A 511 4.19 28.26 -6.69
CA LEU A 511 5.02 27.34 -7.47
C LEU A 511 6.31 28.00 -7.93
N LYS A 512 6.23 29.24 -8.43
CA LYS A 512 7.39 30.04 -8.80
C LYS A 512 8.37 30.21 -7.64
N MET A 513 7.87 30.53 -6.44
CA MET A 513 8.71 30.68 -5.25
C MET A 513 9.30 29.34 -4.79
N ALA A 514 8.52 28.25 -4.86
CA ALA A 514 8.95 26.92 -4.44
C ALA A 514 10.05 26.35 -5.34
N MET A 515 9.94 26.55 -6.65
CA MET A 515 10.84 25.98 -7.67
C MET A 515 11.85 27.01 -8.21
N ASN A 516 11.88 28.23 -7.66
CA ASN A 516 12.76 29.33 -8.07
C ASN A 516 12.70 29.66 -9.58
N ILE A 517 11.49 29.67 -10.15
CA ILE A 517 11.24 29.87 -11.58
C ILE A 517 11.17 31.37 -11.93
N SER A 518 11.47 31.73 -13.18
CA SER A 518 11.34 33.11 -13.66
C SER A 518 9.90 33.44 -14.14
N PHE A 519 9.57 34.72 -14.27
CA PHE A 519 8.27 35.10 -14.85
C PHE A 519 8.15 34.75 -16.34
N HIS A 520 9.28 34.67 -17.06
CA HIS A 520 9.33 34.21 -18.45
C HIS A 520 8.79 32.77 -18.57
N ASP A 521 9.23 31.88 -17.69
CA ASP A 521 8.88 30.46 -17.82
C ASP A 521 7.41 30.20 -17.42
N LEU A 522 6.86 30.99 -16.47
CA LEU A 522 5.42 31.00 -16.19
C LEU A 522 4.59 31.44 -17.40
N ARG A 523 5.05 32.45 -18.15
CA ARG A 523 4.38 32.90 -19.39
C ARG A 523 4.46 31.83 -20.48
N LYS A 524 5.60 31.15 -20.59
CA LYS A 524 5.83 30.05 -21.54
C LYS A 524 4.82 28.92 -21.39
N ILE A 525 4.29 28.70 -20.17
CA ILE A 525 3.25 27.70 -19.91
C ILE A 525 1.84 28.31 -19.97
N SER A 526 1.65 29.47 -19.34
CA SER A 526 0.33 30.07 -19.20
C SER A 526 -0.29 30.45 -20.56
N ILE A 527 0.51 30.98 -21.49
CA ILE A 527 0.03 31.42 -22.80
C ILE A 527 -0.44 30.22 -23.65
N PRO A 528 0.38 29.17 -23.90
CA PRO A 528 -0.08 27.99 -24.61
C PRO A 528 -1.30 27.31 -23.98
N SER A 529 -1.34 27.20 -22.65
CA SER A 529 -2.45 26.56 -21.94
C SER A 529 -3.76 27.33 -22.10
N ILE A 530 -3.73 28.66 -22.06
CA ILE A 530 -4.91 29.50 -22.34
C ILE A 530 -5.33 29.37 -23.82
N LEU A 531 -4.37 29.32 -24.75
CA LEU A 531 -4.68 29.20 -26.18
C LEU A 531 -5.28 27.83 -26.55
N LYS A 532 -4.82 26.74 -25.91
CA LYS A 532 -5.36 25.38 -26.10
C LYS A 532 -6.83 25.26 -25.68
N LEU A 533 -7.33 26.13 -24.80
CA LEU A 533 -8.76 26.16 -24.41
C LEU A 533 -9.69 26.71 -25.49
N ILE A 534 -9.17 27.33 -26.55
CA ILE A 534 -9.98 27.96 -27.59
C ILE A 534 -10.52 26.88 -28.54
N ASP A 535 -11.85 26.75 -28.63
CA ASP A 535 -12.48 25.85 -29.60
C ASP A 535 -12.40 26.44 -31.02
N LEU A 536 -11.57 25.81 -31.85
CA LEU A 536 -11.33 26.18 -33.25
C LEU A 536 -12.59 26.09 -34.14
N SER A 537 -13.69 25.50 -33.65
CA SER A 537 -14.95 25.42 -34.40
C SER A 537 -15.87 26.65 -34.23
N LYS A 538 -15.72 27.44 -33.15
CA LYS A 538 -16.56 28.61 -32.80
C LYS A 538 -15.74 29.81 -32.34
N ILE A 539 -14.83 30.22 -33.22
CA ILE A 539 -13.70 31.09 -32.89
C ILE A 539 -14.08 32.48 -32.33
N PRO A 540 -15.02 33.27 -32.90
CA PRO A 540 -15.24 34.64 -32.40
C PRO A 540 -15.88 34.67 -31.01
N GLN A 541 -16.76 33.73 -30.68
CA GLN A 541 -17.43 33.70 -29.38
C GLN A 541 -16.56 33.02 -28.31
N SER A 542 -15.86 31.94 -28.67
CA SER A 542 -14.99 31.23 -27.74
C SER A 542 -13.76 32.04 -27.36
N LEU A 543 -13.15 32.74 -28.33
CA LEU A 543 -11.97 33.58 -28.09
C LEU A 543 -12.28 34.71 -27.12
N ASP A 544 -13.34 35.48 -27.39
CA ASP A 544 -13.75 36.59 -26.53
C ASP A 544 -14.11 36.11 -25.10
N GLN A 545 -14.70 34.92 -24.97
CA GLN A 545 -15.06 34.34 -23.65
C GLN A 545 -13.83 33.90 -22.85
N VAL A 546 -12.87 33.23 -23.50
CA VAL A 546 -11.62 32.76 -22.86
C VAL A 546 -10.73 33.95 -22.51
N LEU A 547 -10.52 34.88 -23.44
CA LEU A 547 -9.68 36.05 -23.21
C LEU A 547 -10.26 37.00 -22.16
N LYS A 548 -11.57 37.27 -22.16
CA LYS A 548 -12.19 38.11 -21.10
C LYS A 548 -12.02 37.52 -19.71
N ARG A 549 -12.01 36.19 -19.58
CA ARG A 549 -11.88 35.52 -18.28
C ARG A 549 -10.42 35.34 -17.86
N TRP A 550 -9.56 34.87 -18.77
CA TRP A 550 -8.18 34.48 -18.43
C TRP A 550 -7.12 35.47 -18.88
N GLY A 551 -7.44 36.47 -19.71
CA GLY A 551 -6.50 37.53 -20.09
C GLY A 551 -6.02 38.39 -18.92
N GLN A 552 -6.86 38.55 -17.89
CA GLN A 552 -6.47 39.21 -16.63
C GLN A 552 -5.41 38.42 -15.84
N LEU A 553 -5.26 37.11 -16.07
CA LEU A 553 -4.17 36.32 -15.51
C LEU A 553 -2.84 36.71 -16.18
N LEU A 554 -2.85 36.91 -17.49
CA LEU A 554 -1.66 37.34 -18.25
C LEU A 554 -1.20 38.73 -17.84
N LEU A 555 -2.15 39.65 -17.59
CA LEU A 555 -1.84 40.99 -17.06
C LEU A 555 -1.04 40.94 -15.75
N LYS A 556 -1.32 39.96 -14.88
CA LYS A 556 -0.58 39.75 -13.63
C LYS A 556 0.82 39.16 -13.82
N PHE A 557 1.19 38.73 -15.02
CA PHE A 557 2.52 38.21 -15.34
C PHE A 557 3.31 39.12 -16.29
N THR A 558 2.72 40.21 -16.76
CA THR A 558 3.34 41.23 -17.62
C THR A 558 3.45 42.55 -16.86
N HIS A 559 4.66 42.94 -16.45
CA HIS A 559 4.86 44.19 -15.69
C HIS A 559 5.60 45.23 -16.52
N ASN A 560 6.55 44.79 -17.35
CA ASN A 560 7.40 45.67 -18.15
C ASN A 560 7.12 45.51 -19.65
N GLU A 561 7.52 46.49 -20.46
CA GLU A 561 7.47 46.39 -21.93
C GLU A 561 8.25 45.17 -22.47
N GLU A 562 9.36 44.80 -21.82
CA GLU A 562 10.14 43.60 -22.18
C GLU A 562 9.33 42.30 -21.99
N ASP A 563 8.47 42.23 -20.96
CA ASP A 563 7.59 41.07 -20.73
C ASP A 563 6.49 40.98 -21.79
N GLN A 564 6.04 42.11 -22.33
CA GLN A 564 5.04 42.15 -23.41
C GLN A 564 5.65 41.63 -24.72
N ILE A 565 6.88 42.03 -25.05
CA ILE A 565 7.63 41.51 -26.19
C ILE A 565 7.89 40.01 -26.02
N ASP A 566 8.17 39.57 -24.80
CA ASP A 566 8.34 38.17 -24.46
C ASP A 566 7.06 37.33 -24.68
N CYS A 567 5.89 37.85 -24.27
CA CYS A 567 4.60 37.23 -24.58
C CYS A 567 4.38 37.05 -26.09
N LEU A 568 4.76 38.06 -26.88
CA LEU A 568 4.65 38.01 -28.34
C LEU A 568 5.57 36.97 -28.96
N ARG A 569 6.79 36.78 -28.43
CA ARG A 569 7.72 35.72 -28.85
C ARG A 569 7.20 34.32 -28.51
N ILE A 570 6.64 34.14 -27.33
CA ILE A 570 6.03 32.86 -26.92
C ILE A 570 4.83 32.53 -27.80
N LEU A 571 3.99 33.53 -28.11
CA LEU A 571 2.88 33.37 -29.04
C LEU A 571 3.37 32.98 -30.45
N GLU A 572 4.46 33.60 -30.92
CA GLU A 572 5.10 33.27 -32.19
C GLU A 572 5.57 31.82 -32.22
N ASP A 573 6.32 31.37 -31.21
CA ASP A 573 6.82 30.00 -31.14
C ASP A 573 5.66 28.97 -31.06
N PHE A 574 4.57 29.30 -30.35
CA PHE A 574 3.36 28.48 -30.33
C PHE A 574 2.67 28.38 -31.71
N CYS A 575 2.61 29.49 -32.45
CA CYS A 575 2.02 29.52 -33.80
C CYS A 575 2.87 28.78 -34.84
N VAL A 576 4.19 28.72 -34.64
CA VAL A 576 5.09 27.89 -35.47
C VAL A 576 4.78 26.40 -35.26
N ILE A 577 4.51 25.97 -34.03
CA ILE A 577 4.16 24.58 -33.71
C ILE A 577 2.76 24.20 -34.22
N HIS A 578 1.81 25.15 -34.19
CA HIS A 578 0.42 24.90 -34.57
C HIS A 578 -0.05 25.81 -35.72
N GLU A 579 0.17 25.36 -36.97
CA GLU A 579 -0.17 26.12 -38.21
C GLU A 579 -1.63 26.60 -38.28
N ASN A 580 -2.55 25.90 -37.62
CA ASN A 580 -3.97 26.28 -37.59
C ASN A 580 -4.23 27.64 -36.92
N TYR A 581 -3.38 28.06 -35.98
CA TYR A 581 -3.52 29.33 -35.25
C TYR A 581 -3.00 30.53 -36.05
N VAL A 582 -2.14 30.31 -37.06
CA VAL A 582 -1.52 31.39 -37.87
C VAL A 582 -2.58 32.29 -38.53
N LYS A 583 -3.70 31.71 -38.99
CA LYS A 583 -4.81 32.45 -39.61
C LYS A 583 -5.56 33.36 -38.63
N PHE A 584 -5.40 33.15 -37.32
CA PHE A 584 -6.15 33.83 -36.26
C PHE A 584 -5.28 34.73 -35.39
N VAL A 585 -3.97 34.80 -35.65
CA VAL A 585 -3.02 35.62 -34.88
C VAL A 585 -3.46 37.07 -34.81
N SER A 586 -3.89 37.68 -35.93
CA SER A 586 -4.38 39.07 -35.94
C SER A 586 -5.54 39.31 -34.95
N ARG A 587 -6.45 38.34 -34.82
CA ARG A 587 -7.60 38.46 -33.90
C ARG A 587 -7.19 38.22 -32.44
N ILE A 588 -6.25 37.32 -32.19
CA ILE A 588 -5.69 37.09 -30.85
C ILE A 588 -4.94 38.34 -30.38
N LEU A 589 -4.13 38.95 -31.24
CA LEU A 589 -3.40 40.18 -30.95
C LEU A 589 -4.36 41.34 -30.64
N HIS A 590 -5.41 41.52 -31.44
CA HIS A 590 -6.44 42.51 -31.17
C HIS A 590 -7.14 42.25 -29.82
N GLY A 591 -7.46 41.00 -29.49
CA GLY A 591 -8.09 40.66 -28.21
C GLY A 591 -7.18 40.85 -27.00
N LEU A 592 -5.86 40.72 -27.17
CA LEU A 592 -4.87 41.03 -26.12
C LEU A 592 -4.63 42.53 -25.97
N TYR A 593 -4.71 43.29 -27.06
CA TYR A 593 -4.68 44.75 -27.07
C TYR A 593 -5.93 45.32 -26.36
N ASP A 594 -7.14 44.84 -26.68
CA ASP A 594 -8.40 45.24 -26.03
C ASP A 594 -8.42 45.00 -24.50
N LEU A 595 -7.55 44.12 -24.00
CA LEU A 595 -7.43 43.76 -22.59
C LEU A 595 -6.24 44.41 -21.89
N ASP A 596 -5.58 45.38 -22.54
CA ASP A 596 -4.39 46.10 -22.06
C ASP A 596 -3.21 45.18 -21.70
N VAL A 597 -3.16 43.96 -22.24
CA VAL A 597 -2.04 43.02 -22.00
C VAL A 597 -0.83 43.42 -22.84
N LEU A 598 -1.08 43.94 -24.05
CA LEU A 598 -0.05 44.36 -25.00
C LEU A 598 -0.25 45.82 -25.36
N SER A 599 0.82 46.62 -25.26
CA SER A 599 0.84 47.98 -25.79
C SER A 599 1.01 47.99 -27.30
N GLU A 600 0.56 49.06 -27.93
CA GLU A 600 0.78 49.34 -29.35
C GLU A 600 2.27 49.36 -29.71
N ASP A 601 3.07 50.08 -28.93
CA ASP A 601 4.52 50.14 -29.06
C ASP A 601 5.18 48.76 -29.08
N ALA A 602 4.73 47.84 -28.22
CA ALA A 602 5.28 46.48 -28.15
C ALA A 602 4.95 45.68 -29.41
N ILE A 603 3.73 45.82 -29.95
CA ILE A 603 3.29 45.15 -31.18
C ILE A 603 4.08 45.68 -32.39
N ILE A 604 4.28 46.99 -32.49
CA ILE A 604 5.04 47.61 -33.58
C ILE A 604 6.52 47.22 -33.49
N LYS A 605 7.15 47.30 -32.32
CA LYS A 605 8.55 46.87 -32.09
C LYS A 605 8.74 45.38 -32.43
N TRP A 606 7.80 44.52 -32.02
CA TRP A 606 7.81 43.10 -32.37
C TRP A 606 7.69 42.88 -33.88
N HIS A 607 6.73 43.53 -34.56
CA HIS A 607 6.55 43.41 -36.00
C HIS A 607 7.77 43.89 -36.80
N GLN A 608 8.45 44.95 -36.33
CA GLN A 608 9.70 45.43 -36.92
C GLN A 608 10.84 44.42 -36.76
N SER A 609 10.93 43.74 -35.62
CA SER A 609 11.94 42.70 -35.36
C SER A 609 11.81 41.48 -36.28
N LEU A 610 10.59 41.19 -36.76
CA LEU A 610 10.27 40.12 -37.71
C LEU A 610 10.65 40.44 -39.17
N LYS A 611 11.16 41.64 -39.47
CA LYS A 611 11.58 42.01 -40.84
C LYS A 611 12.73 41.16 -41.37
N SER A 612 13.58 40.60 -40.49
CA SER A 612 14.78 39.83 -40.84
C SER A 612 14.69 38.32 -40.56
N ALA A 613 13.51 37.78 -40.20
CA ALA A 613 13.35 36.39 -39.78
C ALA A 613 13.13 35.40 -40.97
N PRO A 614 13.63 34.16 -40.88
CA PRO A 614 13.42 33.10 -41.90
C PRO A 614 11.97 32.54 -41.93
N GLU A 615 11.56 31.93 -43.05
CA GLU A 615 10.28 31.19 -43.16
C GLU A 615 10.31 30.00 -42.19
N PRO A 616 9.31 29.76 -41.29
CA PRO A 616 7.86 30.06 -41.35
C PRO A 616 7.37 31.35 -40.65
N LYS A 617 8.23 32.09 -39.95
CA LYS A 617 7.87 33.30 -39.18
C LYS A 617 7.39 34.47 -40.07
N SER A 618 7.71 34.45 -41.36
CA SER A 618 7.23 35.40 -42.38
C SER A 618 5.71 35.35 -42.57
N THR A 619 5.10 34.16 -42.50
CA THR A 619 3.65 33.97 -42.70
C THR A 619 2.82 34.57 -41.56
N ILE A 620 3.34 34.49 -40.32
CA ILE A 620 2.75 35.13 -39.13
C ILE A 620 2.80 36.65 -39.28
N ARG A 621 3.90 37.18 -39.82
CA ARG A 621 4.06 38.61 -40.09
C ARG A 621 3.03 39.11 -41.10
N GLU A 622 2.81 38.39 -42.19
CA GLU A 622 1.79 38.73 -43.19
C GLU A 622 0.38 38.71 -42.60
N ALA A 623 0.07 37.72 -41.75
CA ALA A 623 -1.22 37.64 -41.06
C ALA A 623 -1.43 38.81 -40.07
N ALA A 624 -0.39 39.29 -39.40
CA ALA A 624 -0.44 40.41 -38.47
C ALA A 624 -0.40 41.79 -39.15
N GLN A 625 -0.01 41.88 -40.44
CA GLN A 625 0.23 43.14 -41.14
C GLN A 625 -1.02 44.03 -41.23
N ALA A 626 -2.20 43.45 -41.41
CA ALA A 626 -3.46 44.20 -41.45
C ALA A 626 -3.80 44.90 -40.12
N LEU A 627 -3.40 44.31 -38.98
CA LEU A 627 -3.60 44.92 -37.66
C LEU A 627 -2.59 46.03 -37.40
N VAL A 628 -1.32 45.81 -37.76
CA VAL A 628 -0.26 46.81 -37.58
C VAL A 628 -0.51 48.05 -38.43
N GLN A 629 -1.01 47.88 -39.66
CA GLN A 629 -1.40 49.00 -40.50
C GLN A 629 -2.57 49.78 -39.89
N TRP A 630 -3.55 49.10 -39.31
CA TRP A 630 -4.67 49.75 -38.62
C TRP A 630 -4.21 50.53 -37.37
N LEU A 631 -3.27 49.99 -36.59
CA LEU A 631 -2.69 50.69 -35.44
C LEU A 631 -1.93 51.96 -35.87
N GLN A 632 -1.09 51.86 -36.91
CA GLN A 632 -0.35 53.01 -37.44
C GLN A 632 -1.25 54.10 -38.06
N GLU A 633 -2.36 53.72 -38.70
CA GLU A 633 -3.34 54.67 -39.22
C GLU A 633 -4.15 55.34 -38.10
N ALA A 634 -4.37 54.65 -36.97
CA ALA A 634 -5.01 55.25 -35.79
C ALA A 634 -4.09 56.23 -35.06
N GLU A 635 -2.78 55.96 -34.99
CA GLU A 635 -1.77 56.88 -34.45
C GLU A 635 -1.69 58.19 -35.25
N GLU A 636 -1.74 58.12 -36.59
CA GLU A 636 -1.73 59.31 -37.46
C GLU A 636 -3.02 60.17 -37.33
N GLU A 637 -4.18 59.58 -36.97
CA GLU A 637 -5.43 60.33 -36.74
C GLU A 637 -5.48 60.99 -35.34
N ASP A 638 -4.88 60.40 -34.31
CA ASP A 638 -4.82 60.96 -32.95
C ASP A 638 -3.78 62.11 -32.85
N ASP A 639 -2.65 62.02 -33.58
CA ASP A 639 -1.64 63.10 -33.63
C ASP A 639 -2.13 64.35 -34.40
N ASP A 640 -3.06 64.20 -35.35
CA ASP A 640 -3.62 65.32 -36.14
C ASP A 640 -4.72 66.11 -35.36
N GLU A 641 -5.30 65.57 -34.28
CA GLU A 641 -6.28 66.28 -33.42
C GLU A 641 -5.62 67.14 -32.32
N ASP A 642 -4.38 66.83 -31.90
CA ASP A 642 -3.68 67.57 -30.84
C ASP A 642 -2.96 68.85 -31.34
N ASP A 643 -2.84 69.05 -32.66
CA ASP A 643 -2.20 70.22 -33.29
C ASP A 643 -3.19 71.37 -33.68
N GLU A 644 -4.50 71.25 -33.39
CA GLU A 644 -5.50 72.32 -33.68
C GLU A 644 -5.85 73.25 -32.50
N ASP A 645 -5.24 73.11 -31.31
CA ASP A 645 -5.57 73.92 -30.11
C ASP A 645 -4.44 74.86 -29.58
N GLU A 646 -3.39 75.15 -30.36
CA GLU A 646 -2.45 76.25 -30.08
C GLU A 646 -2.23 77.21 -31.28
N ASP A 647 -3.18 78.14 -31.49
CA ASP A 647 -2.93 79.49 -32.05
C ASP A 647 -3.99 80.54 -31.67
#